data_AF-A0A954FKP9-F1
#
_entry.id   AF-A0A954FKP9-F1
#
_cell.length_a   1.000
_cell.length_b   1.000
_cell.length_c   1.000
_cell.angle_alpha   90.00
_cell.angle_beta   90.00
_cell.angle_gamma   90.00
#
_symmetry.space_group_name_H-M   'P 1'
#
loop_
_entity.id
_entity.type
_entity.pdbx_description
1 polymer ?
#
loop_
_entity_poly.entity_id
_entity_poly.type
_entity_poly.pdbx_seq_one_letter_code
_entity_poly.pdbx_strand_id
1 'polypeptide(L)'
;MLPAKQLYIYLLVASLAGVTLPGCASALFDTAKLKTASLKPAIMEGHLAENRALTQFTDALTENNEKAFRRSVSTRFEQRAMRSPDAWKDLEIMKLPKVRLEIDESTSVDENTFETIAKDDKGTKYQFMITRDSEKRRWVIDDVLVRQKKKGTSATKSVSEVMDLLLTVREFLVTWQSNDRSAILPAVAVSLRQPLAELPEPWMMRLVERVAAECESDMARRPEIQMNESDAVIKMPSKNGFLLMKVAREDDKWLFSDVEVRQRKTDDHPGSVLRQARALNAVSQFLAAYAHEDKGALKKLCDETFYNTSLEIGDLSMISMPSAEHAPDDFEIRSFSGQLTIMVPDKTQIVQLDLKSQSSDDRKAVQKLAEGSVETTFLVRDITIYDRQTRKQQKLESAFTAPARAMLFVSALHDRDLPILQQLSTKEFAHGTWDRVDPELTSLLPMSDVPHGVLTLRSTNVRGDTTEMEFMAESGQICSIVMRSENGTLKVDDLQYPNAVAQVASLRDHLQLTVPIVELAAAWRKQNLTGVQRNCSMDFNRLIWANLKTLPDDFDRLPDMLLVPAQAATLNGSQAVVELARGGETPVRVQLLKENTAWVVDEISVTQPNGVAFNVRQNLRRDIAQRFLDNPGGEIMQAANIAPADSPSGVVHAFGESQAPRRGNLTLPSDGKPKVRASAAPVGIDLTPAHKPSASDNSGLLKFGPNAADELTSSDVTVDEPAISDSEAAEPDKHIGTARHNRSAMPPLGDISQHPIEIPSSR
;
A
#
# COMPACT_ATOMS: atom_id res chain seq x y z
N MET A 1 33.54 29.14 -57.17
CA MET A 1 33.08 29.65 -58.48
C MET A 1 32.34 30.96 -58.25
N LEU A 2 32.97 32.08 -58.64
CA LEU A 2 32.33 33.38 -58.95
C LEU A 2 31.43 33.22 -60.20
N PRO A 3 30.49 34.13 -60.56
CA PRO A 3 30.58 35.60 -60.48
C PRO A 3 29.19 36.25 -60.17
N ALA A 4 28.81 37.51 -60.38
CA ALA A 4 29.40 38.79 -60.78
C ALA A 4 28.40 39.89 -60.36
N LYS A 5 28.91 41.09 -60.09
CA LYS A 5 28.15 42.35 -59.96
C LYS A 5 27.61 42.78 -61.32
N GLN A 6 26.44 43.42 -61.35
CA GLN A 6 26.19 44.53 -62.28
C GLN A 6 25.20 45.56 -61.73
N LEU A 7 25.59 46.81 -61.96
CA LEU A 7 25.05 48.08 -61.51
C LEU A 7 24.22 48.65 -62.67
N TYR A 8 23.00 49.14 -62.43
CA TYR A 8 22.32 50.02 -63.38
C TYR A 8 21.66 51.19 -62.65
N ILE A 9 22.17 52.38 -62.99
CA ILE A 9 21.64 53.69 -62.67
C ILE A 9 20.75 54.08 -63.85
N TYR A 10 19.52 54.54 -63.58
CA TYR A 10 18.82 55.48 -64.45
C TYR A 10 18.12 56.55 -63.60
N LEU A 11 18.33 57.78 -64.02
CA LEU A 11 17.90 59.05 -63.44
C LEU A 11 17.11 59.76 -64.57
N LEU A 12 16.20 60.68 -64.19
CA LEU A 12 15.37 61.62 -64.98
C LEU A 12 13.87 61.25 -65.10
N VAL A 13 12.88 62.15 -64.98
CA VAL A 13 12.72 63.53 -64.43
C VAL A 13 11.25 63.96 -64.61
N ALA A 14 10.77 64.83 -63.70
CA ALA A 14 9.69 65.84 -63.77
C ALA A 14 8.21 65.49 -64.11
N SER A 15 7.30 65.91 -63.22
CA SER A 15 6.47 67.14 -63.35
C SER A 15 5.56 67.27 -62.10
N LEU A 16 5.78 68.23 -61.18
CA LEU A 16 5.30 69.63 -61.13
C LEU A 16 3.78 69.80 -60.92
N ALA A 17 3.39 70.20 -59.70
CA ALA A 17 2.31 71.16 -59.42
C ALA A 17 2.55 71.74 -58.02
N GLY A 18 2.88 73.03 -57.97
CA GLY A 18 3.06 73.78 -56.74
C GLY A 18 1.85 74.64 -56.42
N VAL A 19 1.67 74.94 -55.13
CA VAL A 19 1.07 76.18 -54.63
C VAL A 19 1.87 76.61 -53.40
N THR A 20 2.49 77.77 -53.49
CA THR A 20 3.12 78.51 -52.39
C THR A 20 2.18 79.61 -51.91
N LEU A 21 2.24 79.99 -50.62
CA LEU A 21 2.58 81.34 -50.13
C LEU A 21 2.59 81.35 -48.57
N PRO A 22 3.22 82.36 -47.91
CA PRO A 22 4.02 82.22 -46.69
C PRO A 22 3.52 83.07 -45.49
N GLY A 23 4.16 82.95 -44.33
CA GLY A 23 3.97 83.89 -43.21
C GLY A 23 5.07 83.80 -42.14
N CYS A 24 5.77 84.93 -41.95
CA CYS A 24 6.79 85.25 -40.93
C CYS A 24 6.24 85.08 -39.49
N ALA A 25 7.01 85.00 -38.39
CA ALA A 25 8.18 85.79 -38.03
C ALA A 25 8.96 85.16 -36.85
N SER A 26 10.24 85.47 -36.82
CA SER A 26 11.18 85.38 -35.71
C SER A 26 10.94 86.44 -34.63
N ALA A 27 11.00 86.05 -33.36
CA ALA A 27 11.33 86.87 -32.19
C ALA A 27 11.22 85.98 -30.92
N LEU A 28 11.96 86.13 -29.83
CA LEU A 28 13.10 86.94 -29.42
C LEU A 28 13.52 86.33 -28.07
N PHE A 29 14.79 86.47 -27.73
CA PHE A 29 15.33 86.19 -26.40
C PHE A 29 14.49 86.89 -25.31
N ASP A 30 14.08 86.14 -24.29
CA ASP A 30 13.64 86.72 -23.01
C ASP A 30 14.57 86.24 -21.90
N THR A 31 15.77 86.83 -21.91
CA THR A 31 16.70 86.83 -20.79
C THR A 31 16.30 87.95 -19.83
N ALA A 32 15.47 87.67 -18.83
CA ALA A 32 15.55 88.28 -17.48
C ALA A 32 14.34 87.94 -16.61
N LYS A 33 14.31 86.74 -16.00
CA LYS A 33 13.76 86.58 -14.64
C LYS A 33 14.63 85.61 -13.82
N LEU A 34 15.79 86.14 -13.44
CA LEU A 34 16.48 85.73 -12.22
C LEU A 34 15.58 86.09 -11.02
N LYS A 35 14.99 85.08 -10.39
CA LYS A 35 14.79 85.10 -8.94
C LYS A 35 15.38 83.81 -8.38
N THR A 36 16.56 84.02 -7.82
CA THR A 36 17.25 83.20 -6.83
C THR A 36 16.25 82.60 -5.83
N ALA A 37 15.97 81.32 -5.98
CA ALA A 37 15.58 80.44 -4.89
C ALA A 37 16.69 79.40 -4.75
N SER A 38 17.37 79.47 -3.62
CA SER A 38 18.43 78.57 -3.17
C SER A 38 18.07 77.10 -3.34
N LEU A 39 18.64 76.45 -4.35
CA LEU A 39 18.83 75.00 -4.38
C LEU A 39 20.33 74.75 -4.28
N LYS A 40 20.71 74.04 -3.22
CA LYS A 40 22.09 73.62 -2.92
C LYS A 40 22.68 72.93 -4.16
N PRO A 41 23.90 73.28 -4.60
CA PRO A 41 24.63 72.50 -5.57
C PRO A 41 25.28 71.33 -4.83
N ALA A 42 24.66 70.16 -4.91
CA ALA A 42 25.31 68.88 -4.68
C ALA A 42 24.91 67.99 -5.86
N ILE A 43 25.82 67.14 -6.32
CA ILE A 43 25.75 66.33 -7.56
C ILE A 43 26.30 67.07 -8.80
N MET A 44 27.57 67.45 -8.77
CA MET A 44 28.43 67.43 -9.96
C MET A 44 29.61 66.50 -9.67
N GLU A 45 29.37 65.20 -9.73
CA GLU A 45 30.41 64.18 -9.83
C GLU A 45 29.93 63.09 -10.81
N GLY A 46 30.73 62.86 -11.86
CA GLY A 46 30.92 61.59 -12.60
C GLY A 46 29.76 60.87 -13.30
N HIS A 47 28.55 60.84 -12.72
CA HIS A 47 27.59 59.74 -12.94
C HIS A 47 26.46 60.06 -13.92
N LEU A 48 26.75 60.76 -15.02
CA LEU A 48 25.74 61.18 -16.01
C LEU A 48 25.10 59.99 -16.75
N ALA A 49 25.86 58.95 -17.02
CA ALA A 49 25.38 57.76 -17.73
C ALA A 49 24.52 56.87 -16.82
N GLU A 50 24.97 56.66 -15.58
CA GLU A 50 24.31 55.84 -14.56
C GLU A 50 22.99 56.48 -14.13
N ASN A 51 22.96 57.78 -13.84
CA ASN A 51 21.73 58.49 -13.49
C ASN A 51 20.70 58.43 -14.62
N ARG A 52 21.14 58.53 -15.87
CA ARG A 52 20.24 58.44 -17.03
C ARG A 52 19.65 57.04 -17.18
N ALA A 53 20.47 56.00 -17.04
CA ALA A 53 20.01 54.61 -17.13
C ALA A 53 19.03 54.26 -15.99
N LEU A 54 19.35 54.66 -14.75
CA LEU A 54 18.49 54.46 -13.58
C LEU A 54 17.15 55.19 -13.73
N THR A 55 17.18 56.46 -14.12
CA THR A 55 15.95 57.26 -14.30
C THR A 55 15.04 56.64 -15.37
N GLN A 56 15.58 56.26 -16.53
CA GLN A 56 14.79 55.63 -17.59
C GLN A 56 14.16 54.30 -17.16
N PHE A 57 14.86 53.52 -16.35
CA PHE A 57 14.35 52.27 -15.81
C PHE A 57 13.24 52.49 -14.77
N THR A 58 13.44 53.41 -13.82
CA THR A 58 12.44 53.71 -12.78
C THR A 58 11.20 54.37 -13.35
N ASP A 59 11.35 55.25 -14.34
CA ASP A 59 10.23 55.91 -15.03
C ASP A 59 9.38 54.87 -15.77
N ALA A 60 10.03 53.95 -16.49
CA ALA A 60 9.32 52.87 -17.19
C ALA A 60 8.53 51.94 -16.24
N LEU A 61 9.08 51.64 -15.06
CA LEU A 61 8.38 50.87 -14.01
C LEU A 61 7.23 51.65 -13.37
N THR A 62 7.36 52.97 -13.24
CA THR A 62 6.36 53.86 -12.62
C THR A 62 5.18 54.10 -13.55
N GLU A 63 5.46 54.30 -14.84
CA GLU A 63 4.46 54.49 -15.90
C GLU A 63 3.79 53.19 -16.35
N ASN A 64 4.19 52.04 -15.78
CA ASN A 64 3.72 50.71 -16.17
C ASN A 64 3.87 50.45 -17.69
N ASN A 65 5.01 50.85 -18.29
CA ASN A 65 5.23 50.82 -19.73
C ASN A 65 6.28 49.78 -20.13
N GLU A 66 5.81 48.57 -20.51
CA GLU A 66 6.67 47.45 -20.90
C GLU A 66 7.64 47.80 -22.05
N LYS A 67 7.18 48.54 -23.07
CA LYS A 67 8.02 48.90 -24.23
C LYS A 67 9.15 49.85 -23.83
N ALA A 68 8.88 50.78 -22.92
CA ALA A 68 9.91 51.66 -22.38
C ALA A 68 10.89 50.88 -21.50
N PHE A 69 10.38 49.93 -20.70
CA PHE A 69 11.20 49.10 -19.83
C PHE A 69 12.18 48.22 -20.61
N ARG A 70 11.71 47.50 -21.64
CA ARG A 70 12.56 46.71 -22.55
C ARG A 70 13.67 47.54 -23.19
N ARG A 71 13.45 48.84 -23.41
CA ARG A 71 14.46 49.77 -23.94
C ARG A 71 15.49 50.23 -22.90
N SER A 72 15.15 50.18 -21.61
CA SER A 72 16.02 50.58 -20.48
C SER A 72 16.87 49.44 -19.91
N VAL A 73 16.60 48.19 -20.29
CA VAL A 73 17.35 47.00 -19.86
C VAL A 73 18.22 46.43 -20.99
N SER A 74 19.26 45.69 -20.63
CA SER A 74 20.14 45.04 -21.59
C SER A 74 19.43 43.96 -22.41
N THR A 75 20.00 43.62 -23.55
CA THR A 75 19.54 42.50 -24.39
C THR A 75 19.61 41.18 -23.62
N ARG A 76 20.65 40.98 -22.79
CA ARG A 76 20.77 39.82 -21.90
C ARG A 76 19.62 39.76 -20.90
N PHE A 77 19.31 40.86 -20.21
CA PHE A 77 18.18 40.94 -19.28
C PHE A 77 16.87 40.65 -20.01
N GLU A 78 16.69 41.21 -21.20
CA GLU A 78 15.48 41.02 -22.00
C GLU A 78 15.28 39.54 -22.41
N GLN A 79 16.34 38.87 -22.85
CA GLN A 79 16.31 37.46 -23.24
C GLN A 79 16.09 36.51 -22.06
N ARG A 80 16.58 36.85 -20.86
CA ARG A 80 16.43 36.00 -19.67
C ARG A 80 15.14 36.27 -18.90
N ALA A 81 14.90 37.53 -18.56
CA ALA A 81 13.82 37.94 -17.66
C ALA A 81 12.53 38.35 -18.37
N MET A 82 12.58 38.66 -19.68
CA MET A 82 11.44 39.21 -20.45
C MET A 82 11.11 38.40 -21.72
N ARG A 83 11.51 37.12 -21.79
CA ARG A 83 11.27 36.25 -22.96
C ARG A 83 9.80 35.85 -23.18
N SER A 84 8.99 35.88 -22.12
CA SER A 84 7.56 35.55 -22.17
C SER A 84 6.70 36.82 -22.22
N PRO A 85 5.55 36.82 -22.93
CA PRO A 85 4.61 37.95 -22.92
C PRO A 85 4.03 38.25 -21.53
N ASP A 86 3.96 37.25 -20.64
CA ASP A 86 3.48 37.44 -19.27
C ASP A 86 4.58 37.85 -18.29
N ALA A 87 5.85 37.89 -18.72
CA ALA A 87 6.98 38.23 -17.85
C ALA A 87 6.84 39.61 -17.19
N TRP A 88 6.15 40.55 -17.85
CA TRP A 88 5.86 41.87 -17.28
C TRP A 88 5.01 41.80 -16.01
N LYS A 89 4.01 40.90 -15.96
CA LYS A 89 3.19 40.67 -14.76
C LYS A 89 4.01 40.00 -13.66
N ASP A 90 4.84 39.04 -14.04
CA ASP A 90 5.69 38.29 -13.09
C ASP A 90 6.76 39.19 -12.45
N LEU A 91 7.22 40.23 -13.17
CA LEU A 91 8.15 41.23 -12.65
C LEU A 91 7.61 41.99 -11.43
N GLU A 92 6.29 42.12 -11.29
CA GLU A 92 5.67 42.74 -10.10
C GLU A 92 5.97 41.96 -8.81
N ILE A 93 6.25 40.66 -8.91
CA ILE A 93 6.63 39.80 -7.77
C ILE A 93 7.97 40.26 -7.17
N MET A 94 8.86 40.83 -7.99
CA MET A 94 10.22 41.21 -7.60
C MET A 94 10.30 42.50 -6.78
N LYS A 95 9.19 43.24 -6.64
CA LYS A 95 9.11 44.51 -5.87
C LYS A 95 10.25 45.48 -6.21
N LEU A 96 10.51 45.67 -7.50
CA LEU A 96 11.51 46.61 -7.98
C LEU A 96 11.17 48.05 -7.56
N PRO A 97 12.17 48.92 -7.39
CA PRO A 97 11.94 50.30 -6.98
C PRO A 97 11.14 51.07 -8.04
N LYS A 98 9.99 51.62 -7.63
CA LYS A 98 9.14 52.52 -8.44
C LYS A 98 9.25 53.98 -7.98
N VAL A 99 10.35 54.32 -7.33
CA VAL A 99 10.62 55.65 -6.77
C VAL A 99 11.91 56.17 -7.36
N ARG A 100 12.10 57.49 -7.32
CA ARG A 100 13.35 58.12 -7.73
C ARG A 100 14.49 57.63 -6.83
N LEU A 101 15.63 57.33 -7.44
CA LEU A 101 16.81 56.82 -6.74
C LEU A 101 17.96 57.82 -6.85
N GLU A 102 18.71 57.99 -5.78
CA GLU A 102 19.95 58.76 -5.73
C GLU A 102 21.15 57.81 -5.68
N ILE A 103 22.19 58.08 -6.48
CA ILE A 103 23.40 57.24 -6.49
C ILE A 103 24.21 57.48 -5.21
N ASP A 104 24.48 56.40 -4.48
CA ASP A 104 25.31 56.41 -3.27
C ASP A 104 26.77 56.08 -3.59
N GLU A 105 26.99 55.06 -4.43
CA GLU A 105 28.31 54.55 -4.78
C GLU A 105 28.25 53.97 -6.21
N SER A 106 29.30 54.17 -7.01
CA SER A 106 29.42 53.57 -8.34
C SER A 106 30.86 53.16 -8.59
N THR A 107 31.07 51.87 -8.87
CA THR A 107 32.38 51.26 -9.13
C THR A 107 32.45 50.77 -10.57
N SER A 108 33.50 51.16 -11.30
CA SER A 108 33.76 50.63 -12.65
C SER A 108 34.31 49.22 -12.52
N VAL A 109 33.59 48.22 -13.04
CA VAL A 109 34.05 46.83 -13.08
C VAL A 109 34.96 46.62 -14.31
N ASP A 110 34.57 47.20 -15.44
CA ASP A 110 35.36 47.28 -16.68
C ASP A 110 35.01 48.58 -17.46
N GLU A 111 35.57 48.77 -18.66
CA GLU A 111 35.34 49.98 -19.49
C GLU A 111 33.87 50.14 -19.95
N ASN A 112 33.06 49.08 -19.90
CA ASN A 112 31.69 49.04 -20.39
C ASN A 112 30.68 48.66 -19.29
N THR A 113 31.10 48.52 -18.03
CA THR A 113 30.25 48.00 -16.95
C THR A 113 30.52 48.73 -15.64
N PHE A 114 29.44 49.23 -15.03
CA PHE A 114 29.41 49.83 -13.71
C PHE A 114 28.57 49.00 -12.76
N GLU A 115 29.06 48.85 -11.53
CA GLU A 115 28.30 48.38 -10.39
C GLU A 115 27.88 49.60 -9.57
N THR A 116 26.58 49.89 -9.52
CA THR A 116 26.05 51.12 -8.94
C THR A 116 25.10 50.81 -7.79
N ILE A 117 25.37 51.34 -6.60
CA ILE A 117 24.48 51.30 -5.46
C ILE A 117 23.68 52.60 -5.42
N ALA A 118 22.36 52.49 -5.51
CA ALA A 118 21.44 53.61 -5.42
C ALA A 118 20.51 53.49 -4.21
N LYS A 119 20.07 54.60 -3.66
CA LYS A 119 19.21 54.71 -2.48
C LYS A 119 17.89 55.36 -2.80
N ASP A 120 16.82 54.90 -2.16
CA ASP A 120 15.56 55.65 -2.11
C ASP A 120 15.56 56.69 -0.97
N ASP A 121 14.56 57.57 -0.95
CA ASP A 121 14.35 58.60 0.08
C ASP A 121 14.21 58.01 1.50
N LYS A 122 13.90 56.71 1.63
CA LYS A 122 13.77 55.98 2.90
C LYS A 122 15.09 55.34 3.33
N GLY A 123 16.15 55.47 2.54
CA GLY A 123 17.47 54.90 2.79
C GLY A 123 17.62 53.43 2.38
N THR A 124 16.66 52.85 1.67
CA THR A 124 16.77 51.48 1.12
C THR A 124 17.79 51.47 -0.01
N LYS A 125 18.83 50.64 0.11
CA LYS A 125 19.85 50.49 -0.93
C LYS A 125 19.45 49.42 -1.94
N TYR A 126 19.62 49.72 -3.21
CA TYR A 126 19.48 48.83 -4.35
C TYR A 126 20.80 48.80 -5.11
N GLN A 127 21.22 47.62 -5.57
CA GLN A 127 22.46 47.45 -6.31
C GLN A 127 22.12 47.12 -7.76
N PHE A 128 22.73 47.82 -8.70
CA PHE A 128 22.47 47.74 -10.12
C PHE A 128 23.76 47.41 -10.87
N MET A 129 23.65 46.53 -11.85
CA MET A 129 24.68 46.35 -12.87
C MET A 129 24.26 47.16 -14.09
N ILE A 130 25.05 48.15 -14.47
CA ILE A 130 24.78 49.01 -15.63
C ILE A 130 25.85 48.70 -16.68
N THR A 131 25.43 48.32 -17.88
CA THR A 131 26.37 47.99 -18.96
C THR A 131 26.07 48.78 -20.23
N ARG A 132 27.09 48.95 -21.06
CA ARG A 132 26.94 49.49 -22.42
C ARG A 132 26.59 48.35 -23.36
N ASP A 133 25.29 48.19 -23.62
CA ASP A 133 24.77 47.13 -24.48
C ASP A 133 25.28 47.30 -25.93
N SER A 134 25.88 46.23 -26.48
CA SER A 134 26.48 46.20 -27.81
C SER A 134 25.43 46.28 -28.93
N GLU A 135 24.24 45.71 -28.73
CA GLU A 135 23.14 45.74 -29.69
C GLU A 135 22.38 47.06 -29.62
N LYS A 136 22.05 47.50 -28.39
CA LYS A 136 21.27 48.73 -28.17
C LYS A 136 22.13 50.01 -28.21
N ARG A 137 23.46 49.87 -28.23
CA ARG A 137 24.50 50.93 -28.30
C ARG A 137 24.32 52.05 -27.26
N ARG A 138 23.79 51.74 -26.09
CA ARG A 138 23.51 52.70 -25.02
C ARG A 138 23.73 52.08 -23.65
N TRP A 139 23.91 52.92 -22.64
CA TRP A 139 23.96 52.50 -21.24
C TRP A 139 22.57 52.08 -20.77
N VAL A 140 22.47 50.86 -20.26
CA VAL A 140 21.22 50.22 -19.82
C VAL A 140 21.48 49.40 -18.56
N ILE A 141 20.41 49.05 -17.86
CA ILE A 141 20.51 48.16 -16.70
C ILE A 141 20.65 46.72 -17.20
N ASP A 142 21.79 46.09 -16.87
CA ASP A 142 22.02 44.66 -17.12
C ASP A 142 21.37 43.78 -16.06
N ASP A 143 21.38 44.22 -14.79
CA ASP A 143 20.75 43.48 -13.70
C ASP A 143 20.45 44.36 -12.49
N VAL A 144 19.58 43.85 -11.62
CA VAL A 144 19.27 44.43 -10.31
C VAL A 144 19.49 43.36 -9.24
N LEU A 145 20.33 43.67 -8.26
CA LEU A 145 20.67 42.80 -7.14
C LEU A 145 19.84 43.21 -5.91
N VAL A 146 18.88 42.36 -5.55
CA VAL A 146 17.97 42.62 -4.42
C VAL A 146 18.41 41.81 -3.20
N ARG A 147 18.72 42.50 -2.10
CA ARG A 147 19.04 41.86 -0.82
C ARG A 147 17.76 41.46 -0.09
N GLN A 148 17.53 40.15 0.03
CA GLN A 148 16.45 39.59 0.85
C GLN A 148 17.00 39.16 2.21
N LYS A 149 16.46 39.72 3.30
CA LYS A 149 16.74 39.28 4.68
C LYS A 149 15.57 38.45 5.21
N LYS A 150 15.80 37.18 5.55
CA LYS A 150 14.79 36.31 6.21
C LYS A 150 15.48 35.55 7.35
N LYS A 151 14.94 35.69 8.58
CA LYS A 151 15.39 34.99 9.80
C LYS A 151 16.92 35.06 10.07
N GLY A 152 17.55 36.23 9.88
CA GLY A 152 18.97 36.44 10.19
C GLY A 152 19.95 36.17 9.04
N THR A 153 19.52 35.48 7.98
CA THR A 153 20.33 35.27 6.76
C THR A 153 19.96 36.31 5.71
N SER A 154 20.96 36.97 5.12
CA SER A 154 20.78 37.86 3.97
C SER A 154 21.29 37.19 2.70
N ALA A 155 20.43 37.04 1.70
CA ALA A 155 20.80 36.58 0.36
C ALA A 155 20.65 37.74 -0.62
N THR A 156 21.67 38.00 -1.43
CA THR A 156 21.57 38.90 -2.58
C THR A 156 21.16 38.07 -3.79
N LYS A 157 20.07 38.46 -4.46
CA LYS A 157 19.57 37.73 -5.63
C LYS A 157 19.55 38.63 -6.86
N SER A 158 20.02 38.09 -7.98
CA SER A 158 19.84 38.68 -9.31
C SER A 158 18.36 38.62 -9.70
N VAL A 159 17.82 39.76 -10.14
CA VAL A 159 16.46 39.83 -10.67
C VAL A 159 16.36 39.09 -11.99
N SER A 160 17.37 39.20 -12.85
CA SER A 160 17.37 38.51 -14.13
C SER A 160 17.35 36.98 -13.98
N GLU A 161 18.10 36.44 -13.02
CA GLU A 161 18.14 35.00 -12.74
C GLU A 161 16.88 34.48 -12.07
N VAL A 162 16.33 35.22 -11.10
CA VAL A 162 15.07 34.83 -10.44
C VAL A 162 13.92 34.85 -11.44
N MET A 163 13.88 35.83 -12.35
CA MET A 163 12.87 35.88 -13.42
C MET A 163 13.04 34.74 -14.42
N ASP A 164 14.27 34.42 -14.82
CA ASP A 164 14.51 33.28 -15.72
C ASP A 164 14.03 31.96 -15.10
N LEU A 165 14.27 31.76 -13.80
CA LEU A 165 13.77 30.60 -13.06
C LEU A 165 12.23 30.58 -13.01
N LEU A 166 11.58 31.71 -12.74
CA LEU A 166 10.12 31.83 -12.72
C LEU A 166 9.48 31.49 -14.07
N LEU A 167 10.07 31.97 -15.15
CA LEU A 167 9.62 31.67 -16.51
C LEU A 167 9.85 30.19 -16.86
N THR A 168 10.99 29.64 -16.45
CA THR A 168 11.27 28.20 -16.60
C THR A 168 10.24 27.34 -15.88
N VAL A 169 9.81 27.75 -14.68
CA VAL A 169 8.73 27.07 -13.95
C VAL A 169 7.42 27.11 -14.73
N ARG A 170 7.07 28.25 -15.32
CA ARG A 170 5.86 28.37 -16.14
C ARG A 170 5.90 27.41 -17.33
N GLU A 171 7.00 27.46 -18.08
CA GLU A 171 7.21 26.62 -19.26
C GLU A 171 7.17 25.13 -18.89
N PHE A 172 7.78 24.77 -17.76
CA PHE A 172 7.71 23.42 -17.21
C PHE A 172 6.28 23.00 -16.90
N LEU A 173 5.50 23.82 -16.20
CA LEU A 173 4.10 23.48 -15.87
C LEU A 173 3.24 23.30 -17.12
N VAL A 174 3.40 24.18 -18.12
CA VAL A 174 2.71 24.05 -19.41
C VAL A 174 3.12 22.76 -20.12
N THR A 175 4.42 22.45 -20.11
CA THR A 175 4.96 21.20 -20.69
C THR A 175 4.41 19.98 -19.95
N TRP A 176 4.34 20.01 -18.63
CA TRP A 176 3.79 18.93 -17.80
C TRP A 176 2.30 18.72 -18.04
N GLN A 177 1.54 19.80 -18.25
CA GLN A 177 0.12 19.76 -18.57
C GLN A 177 -0.17 19.23 -19.98
N SER A 178 0.77 19.38 -20.92
CA SER A 178 0.62 18.82 -22.27
C SER A 178 0.54 17.30 -22.29
N ASN A 179 1.06 16.64 -21.24
CA ASN A 179 1.17 15.20 -21.13
C ASN A 179 1.83 14.59 -22.39
N ASP A 180 2.88 15.22 -22.91
CA ASP A 180 3.64 14.71 -24.07
C ASP A 180 5.03 14.29 -23.63
N ARG A 181 5.32 12.99 -23.75
CA ARG A 181 6.62 12.39 -23.41
C ARG A 181 7.78 13.08 -24.13
N SER A 182 7.60 13.43 -25.41
CA SER A 182 8.65 14.02 -26.23
C SER A 182 8.99 15.45 -25.81
N ALA A 183 8.03 16.16 -25.22
CA ALA A 183 8.21 17.50 -24.68
C ALA A 183 8.71 17.49 -23.21
N ILE A 184 8.24 16.52 -22.41
CA ILE A 184 8.57 16.39 -20.98
C ILE A 184 10.03 15.98 -20.75
N LEU A 185 10.52 14.96 -21.44
CA LEU A 185 11.86 14.41 -21.18
C LEU A 185 12.99 15.43 -21.40
N PRO A 186 12.96 16.29 -22.43
CA PRO A 186 13.96 17.36 -22.60
C PRO A 186 13.88 18.46 -21.53
N ALA A 187 12.70 18.69 -20.93
CA ALA A 187 12.46 19.77 -19.96
C ALA A 187 12.91 19.46 -18.52
N VAL A 188 13.33 18.21 -18.25
CA VAL A 188 13.83 17.76 -16.94
C VAL A 188 15.33 17.50 -16.97
N ALA A 189 15.97 17.61 -15.81
CA ALA A 189 17.39 17.32 -15.62
C ALA A 189 17.68 15.83 -15.80
N VAL A 190 18.94 15.47 -16.08
CA VAL A 190 19.34 14.07 -16.37
C VAL A 190 18.91 13.10 -15.26
N SER A 191 18.99 13.54 -13.99
CA SER A 191 18.64 12.72 -12.81
C SER A 191 17.19 12.24 -12.80
N LEU A 192 16.27 13.04 -13.32
CA LEU A 192 14.84 12.72 -13.42
C LEU A 192 14.48 12.15 -14.79
N ARG A 193 15.17 12.63 -15.84
CA ARG A 193 14.98 12.17 -17.22
C ARG A 193 15.17 10.67 -17.35
N GLN A 194 16.24 10.12 -16.78
CA GLN A 194 16.56 8.70 -16.94
C GLN A 194 15.47 7.79 -16.35
N PRO A 195 15.05 7.93 -15.08
CA PRO A 195 13.96 7.10 -14.54
C PRO A 195 12.63 7.26 -15.28
N LEU A 196 12.27 8.49 -15.72
CA LEU A 196 11.06 8.71 -16.49
C LEU A 196 11.12 8.08 -17.90
N ALA A 197 12.29 8.07 -18.53
CA ALA A 197 12.50 7.46 -19.84
C ALA A 197 12.48 5.92 -19.77
N GLU A 198 12.86 5.33 -18.64
CA GLU A 198 12.80 3.87 -18.43
C GLU A 198 11.35 3.38 -18.18
N LEU A 199 10.46 4.25 -17.69
CA LEU A 199 9.06 3.89 -17.44
C LEU A 199 8.31 3.60 -18.76
N PRO A 200 7.43 2.59 -18.77
CA PRO A 200 6.45 2.44 -19.84
C PRO A 200 5.56 3.69 -19.91
N GLU A 201 5.18 4.06 -21.13
CA GLU A 201 4.48 5.32 -21.40
C GLU A 201 3.21 5.52 -20.55
N PRO A 202 2.31 4.52 -20.39
CA PRO A 202 1.11 4.70 -19.57
C PRO A 202 1.41 5.04 -18.11
N TRP A 203 2.44 4.43 -17.50
CA TRP A 203 2.83 4.71 -16.12
C TRP A 203 3.40 6.12 -15.97
N MET A 204 4.25 6.54 -16.89
CA MET A 204 4.83 7.88 -16.90
C MET A 204 3.74 8.94 -17.02
N MET A 205 2.80 8.75 -17.96
CA MET A 205 1.72 9.69 -18.24
C MET A 205 0.79 9.85 -17.03
N ARG A 206 0.46 8.76 -16.34
CA ARG A 206 -0.33 8.80 -15.10
C ARG A 206 0.40 9.50 -13.96
N LEU A 207 1.71 9.27 -13.82
CA LEU A 207 2.54 9.96 -12.83
C LEU A 207 2.58 11.47 -13.09
N VAL A 208 2.71 11.88 -14.35
CA VAL A 208 2.68 13.27 -14.80
C VAL A 208 1.30 13.90 -14.56
N GLU A 209 0.23 13.21 -14.94
CA GLU A 209 -1.16 13.62 -14.75
C GLU A 209 -1.47 13.92 -13.28
N ARG A 210 -0.98 13.09 -12.35
CA ARG A 210 -1.14 13.29 -10.90
C ARG A 210 -0.52 14.61 -10.43
N VAL A 211 0.64 14.98 -10.96
CA VAL A 211 1.29 16.27 -10.64
C VAL A 211 0.51 17.42 -11.29
N ALA A 212 0.11 17.27 -12.56
CA ALA A 212 -0.61 18.27 -13.31
C ALA A 212 -2.00 18.58 -12.70
N ALA A 213 -2.69 17.57 -12.16
CA ALA A 213 -4.00 17.72 -11.51
C ALA A 213 -3.97 18.66 -10.29
N GLU A 214 -2.84 18.71 -9.58
CA GLU A 214 -2.61 19.58 -8.42
C GLU A 214 -2.17 21.00 -8.80
N CYS A 215 -1.72 21.19 -10.04
CA CYS A 215 -1.35 22.51 -10.56
C CYS A 215 -2.60 23.36 -10.82
N GLU A 216 -2.55 24.63 -10.41
CA GLU A 216 -3.53 25.64 -10.83
C GLU A 216 -3.05 26.31 -12.11
N SER A 217 -3.96 26.64 -13.03
CA SER A 217 -3.65 27.25 -14.33
C SER A 217 -3.13 28.69 -14.20
N ASP A 218 -3.46 29.37 -13.10
CA ASP A 218 -3.05 30.75 -12.87
C ASP A 218 -1.87 30.80 -11.89
N MET A 219 -0.69 31.17 -12.39
CA MET A 219 0.53 31.45 -11.61
C MET A 219 0.40 32.65 -10.65
N ALA A 220 -0.80 33.16 -10.39
CA ALA A 220 -1.07 34.30 -9.52
C ALA A 220 -0.60 34.09 -8.06
N ARG A 221 -0.25 32.85 -7.68
CA ARG A 221 0.30 32.54 -6.36
C ARG A 221 1.82 32.65 -6.35
N ARG A 222 2.31 33.69 -5.67
CA ARG A 222 3.74 34.00 -5.49
C ARG A 222 4.53 32.76 -4.99
N PRO A 223 5.44 32.19 -5.79
CA PRO A 223 6.28 31.08 -5.34
C PRO A 223 7.33 31.56 -4.34
N GLU A 224 7.67 30.72 -3.36
CA GLU A 224 8.81 30.95 -2.48
C GLU A 224 10.05 30.28 -3.09
N ILE A 225 11.05 31.09 -3.48
CA ILE A 225 12.27 30.61 -4.12
C ILE A 225 13.45 30.72 -3.16
N GLN A 226 14.16 29.61 -2.98
CA GLN A 226 15.50 29.55 -2.42
C GLN A 226 16.43 29.10 -3.55
N MET A 227 17.50 29.86 -3.81
CA MET A 227 18.35 29.66 -4.98
C MET A 227 19.80 29.93 -4.59
N ASN A 228 20.69 29.05 -5.06
CA ASN A 228 22.14 29.22 -5.04
C ASN A 228 22.64 29.26 -6.50
N GLU A 229 23.96 29.23 -6.72
CA GLU A 229 24.55 29.33 -8.06
C GLU A 229 24.24 28.14 -8.98
N SER A 230 24.08 26.93 -8.39
CA SER A 230 23.92 25.67 -9.11
C SER A 230 22.55 25.01 -8.97
N ASP A 231 21.80 25.35 -7.92
CA ASP A 231 20.51 24.74 -7.61
C ASP A 231 19.48 25.74 -7.09
N ALA A 232 18.21 25.38 -7.24
CA ALA A 232 17.09 26.12 -6.69
C ALA A 232 16.01 25.19 -6.15
N VAL A 233 15.40 25.61 -5.05
CA VAL A 233 14.23 24.97 -4.44
C VAL A 233 13.08 25.96 -4.47
N ILE A 234 11.98 25.53 -5.07
CA ILE A 234 10.81 26.35 -5.34
C ILE A 234 9.63 25.71 -4.63
N LYS A 235 9.02 26.46 -3.74
CA LYS A 235 7.77 26.07 -3.09
C LYS A 235 6.63 26.85 -3.73
N MET A 236 5.78 26.14 -4.47
CA MET A 236 4.64 26.70 -5.17
C MET A 236 3.34 26.25 -4.51
N PRO A 237 2.41 27.15 -4.19
CA PRO A 237 1.09 26.74 -3.71
C PRO A 237 0.33 25.90 -4.74
N SER A 238 -0.34 24.84 -4.29
CA SER A 238 -1.19 23.96 -5.12
C SER A 238 -2.64 23.99 -4.64
N LYS A 239 -3.55 23.27 -5.33
CA LYS A 239 -4.96 23.14 -4.94
C LYS A 239 -5.09 22.61 -3.50
N ASN A 240 -4.38 21.52 -3.18
CA ASN A 240 -4.50 20.82 -1.89
C ASN A 240 -3.28 20.97 -0.96
N GLY A 241 -2.36 21.88 -1.26
CA GLY A 241 -1.18 22.14 -0.43
C GLY A 241 -0.09 22.95 -1.13
N PHE A 242 1.05 22.32 -1.40
CA PHE A 242 2.13 22.94 -2.17
C PHE A 242 2.91 21.89 -2.98
N LEU A 243 3.46 22.34 -4.11
CA LEU A 243 4.48 21.64 -4.87
C LEU A 243 5.85 22.09 -4.37
N LEU A 244 6.72 21.15 -4.07
CA LEU A 244 8.14 21.39 -3.82
C LEU A 244 8.89 20.94 -5.06
N MET A 245 9.49 21.89 -5.78
CA MET A 245 10.24 21.61 -7.01
C MET A 245 11.70 21.90 -6.78
N LYS A 246 12.55 20.97 -7.20
CA LYS A 246 14.00 21.13 -7.22
C LYS A 246 14.44 21.34 -8.66
N VAL A 247 15.29 22.33 -8.86
CA VAL A 247 15.81 22.72 -10.17
C VAL A 247 17.32 22.75 -10.07
N ALA A 248 18.00 22.21 -11.07
CA ALA A 248 19.44 22.22 -11.20
C ALA A 248 19.84 23.00 -12.45
N ARG A 249 21.01 23.62 -12.42
CA ARG A 249 21.58 24.30 -13.59
C ARG A 249 22.44 23.31 -14.38
N GLU A 250 22.00 22.95 -15.57
CA GLU A 250 22.70 22.07 -16.52
C GLU A 250 22.80 22.80 -17.87
N ASP A 251 23.99 22.82 -18.49
CA ASP A 251 24.25 23.50 -19.77
C ASP A 251 23.73 24.96 -19.81
N ASP A 252 23.94 25.71 -18.73
CA ASP A 252 23.47 27.08 -18.53
C ASP A 252 21.94 27.27 -18.58
N LYS A 253 21.18 26.19 -18.40
CA LYS A 253 19.72 26.21 -18.32
C LYS A 253 19.24 25.63 -17.00
N TRP A 254 18.15 26.18 -16.49
CA TRP A 254 17.44 25.64 -15.35
C TRP A 254 16.60 24.44 -15.80
N LEU A 255 16.85 23.27 -15.23
CA LEU A 255 16.12 22.03 -15.51
C LEU A 255 15.61 21.40 -14.21
N PHE A 256 14.42 20.82 -14.25
CA PHE A 256 13.79 20.23 -13.08
C PHE A 256 14.45 18.90 -12.72
N SER A 257 15.04 18.83 -11.53
CA SER A 257 15.71 17.63 -11.01
C SER A 257 14.79 16.77 -10.15
N ASP A 258 13.74 17.36 -9.55
CA ASP A 258 12.72 16.62 -8.82
C ASP A 258 11.46 17.47 -8.59
N VAL A 259 10.31 16.82 -8.40
CA VAL A 259 9.04 17.47 -8.05
C VAL A 259 8.34 16.64 -6.98
N GLU A 260 7.80 17.28 -5.95
CA GLU A 260 7.08 16.60 -4.88
C GLU A 260 5.75 17.31 -4.59
N VAL A 261 4.67 16.54 -4.57
CA VAL A 261 3.33 17.02 -4.21
C VAL A 261 3.15 16.82 -2.71
N ARG A 262 2.94 17.92 -1.97
CA ARG A 262 2.65 17.90 -0.53
C ARG A 262 1.24 18.38 -0.25
N GLN A 263 0.36 17.46 0.13
CA GLN A 263 -1.01 17.77 0.52
C GLN A 263 -1.08 18.07 2.04
N ARG A 264 -2.01 18.94 2.45
CA ARG A 264 -2.10 19.40 3.86
C ARG A 264 -2.67 18.37 4.84
N LYS A 265 -3.38 17.36 4.37
CA LYS A 265 -4.22 16.46 5.21
C LYS A 265 -3.73 15.01 5.25
N THR A 266 -2.68 14.67 4.54
CA THR A 266 -2.20 13.29 4.38
C THR A 266 -0.76 13.19 4.86
N ASP A 267 -0.53 12.45 5.94
CA ASP A 267 0.83 12.13 6.41
C ASP A 267 1.49 11.07 5.50
N ASP A 268 0.69 10.24 4.83
CA ASP A 268 1.15 9.20 3.91
C ASP A 268 1.43 9.73 2.50
N HIS A 269 2.41 10.63 2.35
CA HIS A 269 2.81 11.13 1.04
C HIS A 269 3.80 10.18 0.36
N PRO A 270 3.64 9.81 -0.92
CA PRO A 270 4.54 8.88 -1.62
C PRO A 270 5.97 9.43 -1.82
N GLY A 271 6.18 10.72 -1.54
CA GLY A 271 7.44 11.42 -1.74
C GLY A 271 7.53 11.99 -3.15
N SER A 272 8.76 12.24 -3.60
CA SER A 272 8.99 12.94 -4.86
C SER A 272 8.74 12.08 -6.10
N VAL A 273 8.53 12.72 -7.25
CA VAL A 273 8.31 12.08 -8.55
C VAL A 273 9.50 11.23 -8.95
N LEU A 274 10.73 11.68 -8.65
CA LEU A 274 11.92 10.86 -8.87
C LEU A 274 11.85 9.53 -8.11
N ARG A 275 11.45 9.59 -6.83
CA ARG A 275 11.29 8.42 -5.97
C ARG A 275 10.20 7.48 -6.51
N GLN A 276 9.04 8.05 -6.86
CA GLN A 276 7.91 7.31 -7.41
C GLN A 276 8.25 6.66 -8.75
N ALA A 277 8.96 7.35 -9.65
CA ALA A 277 9.37 6.82 -10.94
C ALA A 277 10.30 5.61 -10.80
N ARG A 278 11.27 5.67 -9.88
CA ARG A 278 12.16 4.53 -9.58
C ARG A 278 11.39 3.34 -8.99
N ALA A 279 10.41 3.60 -8.12
CA ALA A 279 9.57 2.56 -7.56
C ALA A 279 8.68 1.90 -8.62
N LEU A 280 8.09 2.68 -9.52
CA LEU A 280 7.31 2.18 -10.65
C LEU A 280 8.15 1.45 -11.70
N ASN A 281 9.43 1.83 -11.90
CA ASN A 281 10.36 1.04 -12.72
C ASN A 281 10.58 -0.34 -12.11
N ALA A 282 10.81 -0.45 -10.80
CA ALA A 282 10.96 -1.73 -10.14
C ALA A 282 9.69 -2.60 -10.28
N VAL A 283 8.50 -2.01 -10.12
CA VAL A 283 7.22 -2.72 -10.28
C VAL A 283 6.99 -3.15 -11.72
N SER A 284 7.13 -2.26 -12.70
CA SER A 284 6.92 -2.60 -14.11
C SER A 284 7.92 -3.66 -14.61
N GLN A 285 9.19 -3.56 -14.21
CA GLN A 285 10.18 -4.60 -14.52
C GLN A 285 9.87 -5.93 -13.83
N PHE A 286 9.39 -5.90 -12.58
CA PHE A 286 8.95 -7.11 -11.88
C PHE A 286 7.77 -7.75 -12.60
N LEU A 287 6.72 -6.99 -12.94
CA LEU A 287 5.54 -7.49 -13.63
C LEU A 287 5.90 -8.07 -15.01
N ALA A 288 6.82 -7.41 -15.73
CA ALA A 288 7.31 -7.91 -17.01
C ALA A 288 8.10 -9.22 -16.85
N ALA A 289 9.02 -9.30 -15.88
CA ALA A 289 9.78 -10.51 -15.60
C ALA A 289 8.87 -11.66 -15.15
N TYR A 290 7.86 -11.37 -14.32
CA TYR A 290 6.87 -12.34 -13.86
C TYR A 290 6.06 -12.90 -15.04
N ALA A 291 5.58 -12.03 -15.94
CA ALA A 291 4.81 -12.44 -17.11
C ALA A 291 5.60 -13.32 -18.10
N HIS A 292 6.93 -13.18 -18.16
CA HIS A 292 7.82 -14.00 -18.98
C HIS A 292 8.44 -15.19 -18.22
N GLU A 293 8.04 -15.41 -16.96
CA GLU A 293 8.60 -16.42 -16.07
C GLU A 293 10.14 -16.35 -15.92
N ASP A 294 10.73 -15.15 -16.07
CA ASP A 294 12.17 -14.93 -15.99
C ASP A 294 12.66 -14.88 -14.54
N LYS A 295 12.92 -16.06 -13.97
CA LYS A 295 13.46 -16.21 -12.61
C LYS A 295 14.81 -15.49 -12.42
N GLY A 296 15.62 -15.37 -13.47
CA GLY A 296 16.91 -14.69 -13.41
C GLY A 296 16.78 -13.18 -13.21
N ALA A 297 15.81 -12.55 -13.88
CA ALA A 297 15.46 -11.16 -13.67
C ALA A 297 14.77 -10.94 -12.32
N LEU A 298 13.81 -11.81 -11.95
CA LEU A 298 13.10 -11.73 -10.66
C LEU A 298 14.06 -11.75 -9.46
N LYS A 299 15.12 -12.57 -9.52
CA LYS A 299 16.15 -12.63 -8.47
C LYS A 299 16.84 -11.28 -8.20
N LYS A 300 16.95 -10.42 -9.22
CA LYS A 300 17.59 -9.10 -9.09
C LYS A 300 16.62 -8.01 -8.64
N LEU A 301 15.33 -8.21 -8.87
CA LEU A 301 14.27 -7.23 -8.63
C LEU A 301 13.56 -7.43 -7.29
N CYS A 302 13.78 -8.58 -6.63
CA CYS A 302 13.16 -8.94 -5.37
C CYS A 302 14.15 -8.96 -4.20
N ASP A 303 13.63 -8.84 -2.99
CA ASP A 303 14.38 -9.17 -1.78
C ASP A 303 14.79 -10.67 -1.81
N GLU A 304 16.00 -10.96 -1.33
CA GLU A 304 16.57 -12.32 -1.37
C GLU A 304 15.69 -13.32 -0.61
N THR A 305 15.09 -12.91 0.51
CA THR A 305 14.21 -13.80 1.28
C THR A 305 12.95 -14.13 0.49
N PHE A 306 12.28 -13.12 -0.06
CA PHE A 306 11.07 -13.29 -0.86
C PHE A 306 11.30 -14.13 -2.11
N TYR A 307 12.42 -13.92 -2.80
CA TYR A 307 12.75 -14.71 -3.98
C TYR A 307 12.98 -16.19 -3.63
N ASN A 308 13.86 -16.48 -2.66
CA ASN A 308 14.23 -17.86 -2.31
C ASN A 308 13.05 -18.63 -1.68
N THR A 309 12.20 -17.98 -0.87
CA THR A 309 11.08 -18.67 -0.21
C THR A 309 9.85 -18.85 -1.09
N SER A 310 9.67 -17.98 -2.10
CA SER A 310 8.42 -17.90 -2.86
C SER A 310 8.61 -18.10 -4.35
N LEU A 311 9.37 -17.21 -4.99
CA LEU A 311 9.43 -17.14 -6.47
C LEU A 311 10.31 -18.22 -7.09
N GLU A 312 11.36 -18.66 -6.37
CA GLU A 312 12.27 -19.70 -6.86
C GLU A 312 11.56 -21.04 -7.01
N ILE A 313 10.77 -21.42 -6.00
CA ILE A 313 10.05 -22.70 -5.95
C ILE A 313 8.63 -22.63 -6.53
N GLY A 314 8.05 -21.43 -6.62
CA GLY A 314 6.69 -21.22 -7.11
C GLY A 314 6.54 -21.44 -8.60
N ASP A 315 5.34 -21.89 -8.98
CA ASP A 315 4.85 -21.89 -10.35
C ASP A 315 4.12 -20.55 -10.60
N LEU A 316 4.79 -19.66 -11.35
CA LEU A 316 4.32 -18.30 -11.61
C LEU A 316 3.02 -18.26 -12.42
N SER A 317 2.70 -19.35 -13.14
CA SER A 317 1.47 -19.46 -13.92
C SER A 317 0.21 -19.63 -13.05
N MET A 318 0.37 -20.05 -11.79
CA MET A 318 -0.76 -20.26 -10.88
C MET A 318 -1.51 -18.97 -10.54
N ILE A 319 -0.83 -17.82 -10.60
CA ILE A 319 -1.39 -16.54 -10.18
C ILE A 319 -1.15 -15.52 -11.29
N SER A 320 -2.24 -15.00 -11.86
CA SER A 320 -2.18 -13.95 -12.86
C SER A 320 -1.85 -12.60 -12.23
N MET A 321 -0.85 -11.92 -12.78
CA MET A 321 -0.47 -10.55 -12.40
C MET A 321 -0.96 -9.53 -13.43
N PRO A 322 -1.14 -8.25 -13.05
CA PRO A 322 -1.42 -7.17 -13.98
C PRO A 322 -0.33 -7.02 -15.04
N SER A 323 -0.71 -6.56 -16.23
CA SER A 323 0.27 -6.28 -17.29
C SER A 323 1.19 -5.12 -16.92
N ALA A 324 2.49 -5.29 -17.15
CA ALA A 324 3.47 -4.22 -16.97
C ALA A 324 3.22 -3.00 -17.87
N GLU A 325 2.60 -3.20 -19.03
CA GLU A 325 2.32 -2.14 -20.01
C GLU A 325 1.02 -1.38 -19.71
N HIS A 326 0.20 -1.88 -18.79
CA HIS A 326 -1.06 -1.24 -18.43
C HIS A 326 -0.94 -0.52 -17.08
N ALA A 327 -1.15 0.80 -17.09
CA ALA A 327 -1.26 1.60 -15.88
C ALA A 327 -2.74 1.91 -15.61
N PRO A 328 -3.35 1.34 -14.56
CA PRO A 328 -4.76 1.58 -14.27
C PRO A 328 -4.98 3.00 -13.73
N ASP A 329 -6.16 3.56 -13.98
CA ASP A 329 -6.50 4.96 -13.70
C ASP A 329 -6.40 5.32 -12.20
N ASP A 330 -6.66 4.34 -11.34
CA ASP A 330 -6.80 4.45 -9.89
C ASP A 330 -5.67 3.75 -9.12
N PHE A 331 -4.49 3.51 -9.72
CA PHE A 331 -3.36 3.01 -8.93
C PHE A 331 -2.97 4.01 -7.83
N GLU A 332 -2.55 3.49 -6.69
CA GLU A 332 -2.17 4.30 -5.54
C GLU A 332 -0.76 3.96 -5.09
N ILE A 333 0.00 4.99 -4.70
CA ILE A 333 1.33 4.85 -4.10
C ILE A 333 1.25 5.41 -2.70
N ARG A 334 1.52 4.58 -1.70
CA ARG A 334 1.60 4.98 -0.29
C ARG A 334 3.02 4.84 0.22
N SER A 335 3.38 5.70 1.18
CA SER A 335 4.66 5.60 1.89
C SER A 335 4.37 5.44 3.38
N PHE A 336 4.84 4.36 3.98
CA PHE A 336 4.73 4.14 5.42
C PHE A 336 6.09 3.79 6.02
N SER A 337 6.55 4.58 6.99
CA SER A 337 7.85 4.37 7.67
C SER A 337 9.05 4.22 6.70
N GLY A 338 9.00 4.93 5.58
CA GLY A 338 10.05 4.91 4.55
C GLY A 338 9.93 3.75 3.55
N GLN A 339 8.99 2.83 3.72
CA GLN A 339 8.67 1.80 2.71
C GLN A 339 7.61 2.33 1.76
N LEU A 340 7.71 1.97 0.48
CA LEU A 340 6.70 2.31 -0.53
C LEU A 340 5.83 1.08 -0.79
N THR A 341 4.52 1.31 -0.83
CA THR A 341 3.54 0.29 -1.21
C THR A 341 2.81 0.80 -2.44
N ILE A 342 2.78 0.00 -3.50
CA ILE A 342 2.08 0.32 -4.75
C ILE A 342 0.89 -0.62 -4.88
N MET A 343 -0.29 -0.05 -5.00
CA MET A 343 -1.54 -0.79 -5.21
C MET A 343 -1.96 -0.64 -6.66
N VAL A 344 -1.95 -1.75 -7.38
CA VAL A 344 -2.29 -1.86 -8.80
C VAL A 344 -3.64 -2.56 -8.92
N PRO A 345 -4.74 -1.83 -9.10
CA PRO A 345 -6.04 -2.43 -9.36
C PRO A 345 -6.08 -3.11 -10.74
N ASP A 346 -6.76 -4.24 -10.79
CA ASP A 346 -7.08 -5.03 -11.97
C ASP A 346 -8.59 -5.31 -11.99
N LYS A 347 -9.08 -6.04 -13.00
CA LYS A 347 -10.51 -6.29 -13.24
C LYS A 347 -11.24 -6.86 -12.02
N THR A 348 -10.64 -7.82 -11.34
CA THR A 348 -11.26 -8.55 -10.20
C THR A 348 -10.47 -8.44 -8.91
N GLN A 349 -9.21 -8.01 -8.98
CA GLN A 349 -8.27 -8.03 -7.86
C GLN A 349 -7.48 -6.72 -7.77
N ILE A 350 -6.88 -6.45 -6.62
CA ILE A 350 -5.93 -5.37 -6.39
C ILE A 350 -4.63 -6.02 -5.95
N VAL A 351 -3.56 -5.79 -6.71
CA VAL A 351 -2.23 -6.30 -6.37
C VAL A 351 -1.47 -5.22 -5.62
N GLN A 352 -1.19 -5.49 -4.35
CA GLN A 352 -0.36 -4.66 -3.49
C GLN A 352 1.07 -5.17 -3.51
N LEU A 353 2.00 -4.34 -3.99
CA LEU A 353 3.43 -4.61 -3.99
C LEU A 353 4.12 -3.75 -2.93
N ASP A 354 4.74 -4.40 -1.96
CA ASP A 354 5.56 -3.73 -0.95
C ASP A 354 7.01 -3.65 -1.42
N LEU A 355 7.57 -2.45 -1.41
CA LEU A 355 8.92 -2.15 -1.88
C LEU A 355 9.84 -1.77 -0.72
N LYS A 356 11.05 -2.31 -0.76
CA LYS A 356 12.15 -1.97 0.15
C LYS A 356 13.24 -1.23 -0.62
N SER A 357 13.74 -0.14 -0.05
CA SER A 357 14.91 0.57 -0.59
C SER A 357 16.19 -0.16 -0.16
N GLN A 358 17.13 -0.33 -1.08
CA GLN A 358 18.43 -0.95 -0.78
C GLN A 358 19.26 -0.14 0.23
N SER A 359 18.94 1.15 0.41
CA SER A 359 19.63 2.07 1.31
C SER A 359 19.14 2.03 2.77
N SER A 360 18.03 1.34 3.07
CA SER A 360 17.36 1.46 4.38
C SER A 360 17.92 0.54 5.48
N ASP A 361 18.80 -0.40 5.17
CA ASP A 361 19.31 -1.38 6.14
C ASP A 361 20.34 -0.79 7.11
N ASP A 362 20.96 0.34 6.76
CA ASP A 362 21.85 1.07 7.65
C ASP A 362 21.11 2.20 8.38
N ARG A 363 20.81 2.00 9.67
CA ARG A 363 20.32 3.09 10.56
C ARG A 363 21.25 4.32 10.57
N LYS A 364 22.53 4.15 10.22
CA LYS A 364 23.50 5.25 10.03
C LYS A 364 23.37 5.96 8.67
N ALA A 365 22.87 5.27 7.64
CA ALA A 365 22.57 5.86 6.33
C ALA A 365 21.25 6.65 6.37
N VAL A 366 20.25 6.22 7.14
CA VAL A 366 19.00 6.98 7.37
C VAL A 366 19.27 8.34 8.02
N GLN A 367 20.28 8.42 8.89
CA GLN A 367 20.69 9.69 9.52
C GLN A 367 21.62 10.54 8.63
N LYS A 368 22.18 9.97 7.54
CA LYS A 368 22.95 10.65 6.49
C LYS A 368 22.13 11.02 5.25
N LEU A 369 20.95 10.41 5.06
CA LEU A 369 19.93 10.81 4.08
C LEU A 369 19.24 12.13 4.47
N ALA A 370 19.53 12.64 5.66
CA ALA A 370 19.30 14.02 6.05
C ALA A 370 20.25 14.98 5.33
N GLU A 371 20.19 15.01 3.99
CA GLU A 371 20.63 16.08 3.07
C GLU A 371 20.53 15.57 1.62
N GLY A 372 19.31 15.52 1.08
CA GLY A 372 19.09 15.63 -0.37
C GLY A 372 19.18 14.38 -1.26
N SER A 373 19.65 13.22 -0.78
CA SER A 373 19.77 12.02 -1.63
C SER A 373 18.47 11.20 -1.69
N VAL A 374 17.97 10.91 -2.89
CA VAL A 374 16.78 10.08 -3.15
C VAL A 374 17.22 8.63 -3.39
N GLU A 375 16.51 7.68 -2.80
CA GLU A 375 16.75 6.23 -2.89
C GLU A 375 16.99 5.79 -4.34
N THR A 376 18.10 5.09 -4.59
CA THR A 376 18.57 4.77 -5.95
C THR A 376 17.87 3.57 -6.56
N THR A 377 17.51 2.58 -5.74
CA THR A 377 16.99 1.28 -6.17
C THR A 377 15.94 0.75 -5.18
N PHE A 378 14.89 0.14 -5.72
CA PHE A 378 13.84 -0.53 -4.96
C PHE A 378 13.82 -2.02 -5.31
N LEU A 379 13.58 -2.85 -4.29
CA LEU A 379 13.36 -4.29 -4.42
C LEU A 379 11.95 -4.63 -3.94
N VAL A 380 11.29 -5.54 -4.64
CA VAL A 380 9.99 -6.07 -4.25
C VAL A 380 10.17 -7.03 -3.07
N ARG A 381 9.56 -6.70 -1.93
CA ARG A 381 9.68 -7.48 -0.68
C ARG A 381 8.55 -8.48 -0.51
N ASP A 382 7.32 -8.07 -0.80
CA ASP A 382 6.15 -8.91 -0.61
C ASP A 382 5.08 -8.49 -1.62
N ILE A 383 4.24 -9.44 -2.00
CA ILE A 383 3.10 -9.21 -2.88
C ILE A 383 1.87 -9.80 -2.23
N THR A 384 0.88 -8.94 -2.09
CA THR A 384 -0.42 -9.27 -1.56
C THR A 384 -1.47 -9.06 -2.65
N ILE A 385 -2.36 -10.02 -2.82
CA ILE A 385 -3.47 -9.97 -3.77
C ILE A 385 -4.76 -9.83 -2.98
N TYR A 386 -5.53 -8.82 -3.31
CA TYR A 386 -6.82 -8.54 -2.70
C TYR A 386 -7.94 -8.73 -3.72
N ASP A 387 -8.81 -9.72 -3.50
CA ASP A 387 -9.96 -9.96 -4.37
C ASP A 387 -11.10 -8.98 -4.02
N ARG A 388 -11.55 -8.21 -5.02
CA ARG A 388 -12.60 -7.19 -4.84
C ARG A 388 -13.98 -7.79 -4.58
N GLN A 389 -14.25 -8.99 -5.11
CA GLN A 389 -15.53 -9.67 -4.96
C GLN A 389 -15.65 -10.32 -3.58
N THR A 390 -14.60 -11.03 -3.17
CA THR A 390 -14.61 -11.78 -1.90
C THR A 390 -14.11 -10.98 -0.70
N ARG A 391 -13.47 -9.82 -0.94
CA ARG A 391 -12.80 -8.97 0.08
C ARG A 391 -11.68 -9.70 0.84
N LYS A 392 -11.09 -10.72 0.23
CA LYS A 392 -10.07 -11.57 0.85
C LYS A 392 -8.67 -11.21 0.36
N GLN A 393 -7.71 -11.41 1.27
CA GLN A 393 -6.31 -11.08 1.07
C GLN A 393 -5.50 -12.40 1.02
N GLN A 394 -4.68 -12.55 -0.01
CA GLN A 394 -3.76 -13.67 -0.15
C GLN A 394 -2.35 -13.16 -0.38
N LYS A 395 -1.39 -13.64 0.41
CA LYS A 395 0.04 -13.38 0.18
C LYS A 395 0.57 -14.35 -0.87
N LEU A 396 1.39 -13.83 -1.78
CA LEU A 396 1.99 -14.62 -2.86
C LEU A 396 2.89 -15.74 -2.31
N GLU A 397 3.68 -15.44 -1.27
CA GLU A 397 4.51 -16.42 -0.56
C GLU A 397 3.71 -17.61 -0.05
N SER A 398 2.59 -17.33 0.61
CA SER A 398 1.73 -18.37 1.16
C SER A 398 1.12 -19.23 0.06
N ALA A 399 0.74 -18.63 -1.08
CA ALA A 399 0.17 -19.36 -2.20
C ALA A 399 1.17 -20.33 -2.85
N PHE A 400 2.40 -19.89 -3.10
CA PHE A 400 3.42 -20.75 -3.73
C PHE A 400 3.99 -21.82 -2.82
N THR A 401 4.02 -21.60 -1.51
CA THR A 401 4.48 -22.60 -0.55
C THR A 401 3.40 -23.62 -0.17
N ALA A 402 2.14 -23.39 -0.54
CA ALA A 402 1.01 -24.26 -0.17
C ALA A 402 1.20 -25.72 -0.64
N PRO A 403 1.57 -26.00 -1.91
CA PRO A 403 1.74 -27.37 -2.37
C PRO A 403 2.85 -28.11 -1.61
N ALA A 404 3.99 -27.45 -1.38
CA ALA A 404 5.10 -28.02 -0.63
C ALA A 404 4.71 -28.34 0.82
N ARG A 405 3.95 -27.46 1.48
CA ARG A 405 3.41 -27.69 2.83
C ARG A 405 2.40 -28.84 2.87
N ALA A 406 1.53 -28.93 1.88
CA ALA A 406 0.57 -30.02 1.76
C ALA A 406 1.27 -31.37 1.57
N MET A 407 2.31 -31.41 0.73
CA MET A 407 3.16 -32.59 0.55
C MET A 407 3.91 -32.97 1.83
N LEU A 408 4.48 -31.99 2.52
CA LEU A 408 5.17 -32.21 3.79
C LEU A 408 4.21 -32.74 4.85
N PHE A 409 2.96 -32.26 4.90
CA PHE A 409 1.92 -32.77 5.78
C PHE A 409 1.60 -34.24 5.51
N VAL A 410 1.43 -34.62 4.23
CA VAL A 410 1.18 -36.03 3.86
C VAL A 410 2.38 -36.92 4.20
N SER A 411 3.61 -36.47 3.95
CA SER A 411 4.81 -37.21 4.36
C SER A 411 4.86 -37.39 5.88
N ALA A 412 4.66 -36.31 6.64
CA ALA A 412 4.64 -36.35 8.09
C ALA A 412 3.52 -37.26 8.65
N LEU A 413 2.40 -37.36 7.94
CA LEU A 413 1.31 -38.27 8.28
C LEU A 413 1.74 -39.73 8.16
N HIS A 414 2.44 -40.10 7.08
CA HIS A 414 2.97 -41.46 6.88
C HIS A 414 4.12 -41.79 7.83
N ASP A 415 5.02 -40.83 8.05
CA ASP A 415 6.16 -40.95 8.96
C ASP A 415 5.76 -40.86 10.45
N ARG A 416 4.49 -40.49 10.73
CA ARG A 416 3.93 -40.30 12.07
C ARG A 416 4.67 -39.24 12.89
N ASP A 417 5.14 -38.18 12.23
CA ASP A 417 5.83 -37.04 12.84
C ASP A 417 4.81 -36.05 13.43
N LEU A 418 4.44 -36.28 14.69
CA LEU A 418 3.50 -35.43 15.42
C LEU A 418 3.92 -33.94 15.49
N PRO A 419 5.18 -33.58 15.79
CA PRO A 419 5.61 -32.18 15.75
C PRO A 419 5.30 -31.47 14.43
N ILE A 420 5.59 -32.10 13.29
CA ILE A 420 5.33 -31.51 11.97
C ILE A 420 3.82 -31.43 11.70
N LEU A 421 3.06 -32.49 12.04
CA LEU A 421 1.60 -32.51 11.88
C LEU A 421 0.92 -31.40 12.70
N GLN A 422 1.35 -31.17 13.94
CA GLN A 422 0.86 -30.08 14.80
C GLN A 422 1.17 -28.71 14.19
N GLN A 423 2.37 -28.51 13.66
CA GLN A 423 2.80 -27.23 13.10
C GLN A 423 2.04 -26.89 11.81
N LEU A 424 1.82 -27.88 10.94
CA LEU A 424 1.20 -27.71 9.64
C LEU A 424 -0.34 -27.71 9.67
N SER A 425 -0.96 -28.23 10.74
CA SER A 425 -2.42 -28.27 10.89
C SER A 425 -3.01 -26.95 11.43
N THR A 426 -4.27 -26.66 11.08
CA THR A 426 -5.06 -25.59 11.72
C THR A 426 -5.17 -25.84 13.22
N LYS A 427 -5.38 -24.78 14.01
CA LYS A 427 -5.50 -24.92 15.48
C LYS A 427 -6.63 -25.86 15.87
N GLU A 428 -7.75 -25.80 15.15
CA GLU A 428 -8.92 -26.67 15.39
C GLU A 428 -8.60 -28.13 15.09
N PHE A 429 -7.89 -28.41 13.99
CA PHE A 429 -7.49 -29.78 13.66
C PHE A 429 -6.46 -30.32 14.66
N ALA A 430 -5.42 -29.54 14.98
CA ALA A 430 -4.39 -29.93 15.94
C ALA A 430 -4.95 -30.20 17.35
N HIS A 431 -5.73 -29.28 17.91
CA HIS A 431 -6.35 -29.47 19.23
C HIS A 431 -7.32 -30.66 19.27
N GLY A 432 -8.07 -30.89 18.18
CA GLY A 432 -9.02 -31.99 18.10
C GLY A 432 -8.37 -33.37 17.95
N THR A 433 -7.10 -33.44 17.52
CA THR A 433 -6.42 -34.69 17.17
C THR A 433 -5.02 -34.77 17.77
N TRP A 434 -4.04 -34.08 17.17
CA TRP A 434 -2.61 -34.23 17.44
C TRP A 434 -2.16 -33.85 18.85
N ASP A 435 -2.84 -32.91 19.51
CA ASP A 435 -2.47 -32.49 20.88
C ASP A 435 -2.92 -33.50 21.95
N ARG A 436 -3.83 -34.40 21.59
CA ARG A 436 -4.36 -35.42 22.51
C ARG A 436 -3.56 -36.73 22.41
N VAL A 437 -3.18 -37.11 21.19
CA VAL A 437 -2.51 -38.38 20.90
C VAL A 437 -1.16 -38.48 21.60
N ASP A 438 -1.01 -39.50 22.45
CA ASP A 438 0.29 -39.94 22.97
C ASP A 438 1.16 -40.44 21.80
N PRO A 439 2.41 -39.95 21.65
CA PRO A 439 3.33 -40.38 20.59
C PRO A 439 3.47 -41.91 20.43
N GLU A 440 3.34 -42.67 21.53
CA GLU A 440 3.38 -44.14 21.48
C GLU A 440 2.20 -44.76 20.73
N LEU A 441 1.05 -44.06 20.71
CA LEU A 441 -0.22 -44.53 20.15
C LEU A 441 -0.44 -44.10 18.70
N THR A 442 0.40 -43.22 18.16
CA THR A 442 0.37 -42.80 16.75
C THR A 442 0.44 -43.98 15.79
N SER A 443 1.05 -45.08 16.25
CA SER A 443 1.18 -46.30 15.46
C SER A 443 -0.12 -47.07 15.22
N LEU A 444 -1.12 -46.81 16.05
CA LEU A 444 -2.43 -47.48 16.07
C LEU A 444 -3.50 -46.69 15.32
N LEU A 445 -3.16 -45.50 14.80
CA LEU A 445 -4.11 -44.69 14.04
C LEU A 445 -4.45 -45.35 12.70
N PRO A 446 -5.74 -45.45 12.35
CA PRO A 446 -6.18 -46.02 11.07
C PRO A 446 -5.87 -45.05 9.92
N MET A 447 -4.73 -45.25 9.28
CA MET A 447 -4.27 -44.45 8.13
C MET A 447 -4.14 -45.27 6.83
N SER A 448 -4.66 -46.51 6.82
CA SER A 448 -4.53 -47.44 5.69
C SER A 448 -5.14 -46.93 4.39
N ASP A 449 -6.17 -46.09 4.49
CA ASP A 449 -6.97 -45.64 3.37
C ASP A 449 -6.48 -44.29 2.82
N VAL A 450 -5.53 -43.66 3.51
CA VAL A 450 -4.93 -42.40 3.07
C VAL A 450 -3.96 -42.68 1.90
N PRO A 451 -4.06 -41.94 0.78
CA PRO A 451 -3.15 -42.12 -0.34
C PRO A 451 -1.68 -41.97 0.08
N HIS A 452 -0.85 -42.88 -0.41
CA HIS A 452 0.59 -42.93 -0.14
C HIS A 452 1.39 -42.79 -1.44
N GLY A 453 2.69 -42.51 -1.30
CA GLY A 453 3.61 -42.34 -2.41
C GLY A 453 3.72 -40.90 -2.90
N VAL A 454 4.32 -40.73 -4.09
CA VAL A 454 4.50 -39.41 -4.70
C VAL A 454 3.14 -38.90 -5.18
N LEU A 455 2.72 -37.76 -4.65
CA LEU A 455 1.51 -37.08 -5.11
C LEU A 455 1.85 -36.03 -6.15
N THR A 456 1.04 -35.96 -7.20
CA THR A 456 1.15 -34.95 -8.25
C THR A 456 -0.03 -33.97 -8.15
N LEU A 457 0.27 -32.68 -8.05
CA LEU A 457 -0.76 -31.64 -8.01
C LEU A 457 -1.47 -31.59 -9.36
N ARG A 458 -2.79 -31.74 -9.35
CA ARG A 458 -3.65 -31.69 -10.55
C ARG A 458 -4.34 -30.35 -10.70
N SER A 459 -4.88 -29.83 -9.60
CA SER A 459 -5.61 -28.57 -9.61
C SER A 459 -5.47 -27.85 -8.26
N THR A 460 -5.56 -26.53 -8.30
CA THR A 460 -5.64 -25.68 -7.12
C THR A 460 -6.86 -24.78 -7.28
N ASN A 461 -7.76 -24.82 -6.31
CA ASN A 461 -8.96 -23.99 -6.26
C ASN A 461 -8.95 -23.12 -5.00
N VAL A 462 -8.89 -21.81 -5.17
CA VAL A 462 -8.92 -20.86 -4.06
C VAL A 462 -10.36 -20.39 -3.86
N ARG A 463 -10.98 -20.81 -2.76
CA ARG A 463 -12.33 -20.40 -2.35
C ARG A 463 -12.25 -19.58 -1.08
N GLY A 464 -11.79 -18.36 -1.28
CA GLY A 464 -11.70 -17.37 -0.23
C GLY A 464 -10.59 -17.64 0.79
N ASP A 465 -10.91 -18.05 2.03
CA ASP A 465 -9.91 -18.32 3.08
C ASP A 465 -9.44 -19.77 3.05
N THR A 466 -10.07 -20.57 2.19
CA THR A 466 -9.78 -21.96 1.94
C THR A 466 -9.10 -22.12 0.58
N THR A 467 -7.93 -22.73 0.56
CA THR A 467 -7.26 -23.21 -0.65
C THR A 467 -7.42 -24.71 -0.70
N GLU A 468 -8.13 -25.20 -1.70
CA GLU A 468 -8.32 -26.62 -1.96
C GLU A 468 -7.34 -27.05 -3.06
N MET A 469 -6.54 -28.07 -2.78
CA MET A 469 -5.58 -28.61 -3.74
C MET A 469 -5.87 -30.07 -4.00
N GLU A 470 -6.13 -30.41 -5.27
CA GLU A 470 -6.35 -31.78 -5.69
C GLU A 470 -5.04 -32.41 -6.12
N PHE A 471 -4.73 -33.55 -5.51
CA PHE A 471 -3.56 -34.35 -5.75
C PHE A 471 -3.95 -35.72 -6.29
N MET A 472 -3.12 -36.28 -7.16
CA MET A 472 -3.25 -37.64 -7.66
C MET A 472 -2.02 -38.44 -7.25
N ALA A 473 -2.24 -39.54 -6.53
CA ALA A 473 -1.21 -40.50 -6.17
C ALA A 473 -0.82 -41.38 -7.36
N GLU A 474 0.36 -42.00 -7.31
CA GLU A 474 0.81 -42.99 -8.30
C GLU A 474 -0.15 -44.19 -8.43
N SER A 475 -0.87 -44.52 -7.34
CA SER A 475 -1.92 -45.54 -7.33
C SER A 475 -3.17 -45.16 -8.15
N GLY A 476 -3.26 -43.92 -8.64
CA GLY A 476 -4.42 -43.37 -9.32
C GLY A 476 -5.51 -42.85 -8.38
N GLN A 477 -5.32 -42.94 -7.06
CA GLN A 477 -6.23 -42.35 -6.08
C GLN A 477 -6.09 -40.82 -6.05
N ILE A 478 -7.22 -40.14 -5.97
CA ILE A 478 -7.28 -38.68 -5.86
C ILE A 478 -7.50 -38.31 -4.39
N CYS A 479 -6.76 -37.34 -3.87
CA CYS A 479 -7.07 -36.69 -2.59
C CYS A 479 -7.14 -35.17 -2.77
N SER A 480 -7.97 -34.54 -1.95
CA SER A 480 -8.09 -33.09 -1.86
C SER A 480 -7.54 -32.64 -0.51
N ILE A 481 -6.59 -31.71 -0.51
CA ILE A 481 -6.03 -31.11 0.69
C ILE A 481 -6.62 -29.73 0.84
N VAL A 482 -7.38 -29.55 1.92
CA VAL A 482 -8.05 -28.31 2.25
C VAL A 482 -7.16 -27.55 3.21
N MET A 483 -6.66 -26.39 2.78
CA MET A 483 -5.83 -25.51 3.59
C MET A 483 -6.59 -24.23 3.95
N ARG A 484 -6.43 -23.73 5.17
CA ARG A 484 -7.00 -22.46 5.63
C ARG A 484 -5.90 -21.46 5.98
N SER A 485 -6.13 -20.19 5.69
CA SER A 485 -5.23 -19.10 6.12
C SER A 485 -5.41 -18.81 7.61
N GLU A 486 -4.37 -19.06 8.40
CA GLU A 486 -4.26 -18.65 9.80
C GLU A 486 -3.06 -17.72 9.96
N ASN A 487 -3.28 -16.49 10.45
CA ASN A 487 -2.24 -15.47 10.67
C ASN A 487 -1.36 -15.21 9.43
N GLY A 488 -1.94 -15.31 8.22
CA GLY A 488 -1.22 -15.10 6.96
C GLY A 488 -0.44 -16.31 6.46
N THR A 489 -0.46 -17.44 7.18
CA THR A 489 0.14 -18.71 6.73
C THR A 489 -0.94 -19.72 6.38
N LEU A 490 -0.79 -20.44 5.26
CA LEU A 490 -1.67 -21.55 4.93
C LEU A 490 -1.30 -22.77 5.77
N LYS A 491 -2.32 -23.33 6.44
CA LYS A 491 -2.26 -24.54 7.26
C LYS A 491 -3.30 -25.54 6.78
N VAL A 492 -3.01 -26.83 6.94
CA VAL A 492 -3.92 -27.93 6.55
C VAL A 492 -5.10 -27.98 7.53
N ASP A 493 -6.31 -27.79 7.02
CA ASP A 493 -7.55 -27.91 7.77
C ASP A 493 -8.13 -29.32 7.68
N ASP A 494 -8.04 -29.95 6.51
CA ASP A 494 -8.51 -31.32 6.28
C ASP A 494 -7.81 -31.98 5.08
N LEU A 495 -7.81 -33.31 5.07
CA LEU A 495 -7.38 -34.14 3.95
C LEU A 495 -8.54 -35.08 3.57
N GLN A 496 -9.07 -34.89 2.37
CA GLN A 496 -10.23 -35.60 1.86
C GLN A 496 -9.82 -36.63 0.80
N TYR A 497 -10.37 -37.84 0.88
CA TYR A 497 -10.04 -38.93 -0.04
C TYR A 497 -11.22 -39.88 -0.20
N PRO A 498 -11.34 -40.59 -1.35
CA PRO A 498 -12.37 -41.60 -1.52
C PRO A 498 -12.06 -42.81 -0.64
N ASN A 499 -12.99 -43.17 0.25
CA ASN A 499 -12.90 -44.39 1.05
C ASN A 499 -13.14 -45.65 0.19
N ALA A 500 -13.05 -46.84 0.80
CA ALA A 500 -13.28 -48.12 0.12
C ALA A 500 -14.67 -48.26 -0.55
N VAL A 501 -15.63 -47.42 -0.17
CA VAL A 501 -17.01 -47.38 -0.72
C VAL A 501 -17.19 -46.20 -1.71
N ALA A 502 -16.09 -45.58 -2.15
CA ALA A 502 -16.06 -44.42 -3.05
C ALA A 502 -16.82 -43.17 -2.56
N GLN A 503 -16.96 -43.01 -1.24
CA GLN A 503 -17.46 -41.78 -0.62
C GLN A 503 -16.28 -40.91 -0.18
N VAL A 504 -16.44 -39.58 -0.23
CA VAL A 504 -15.42 -38.64 0.26
C VAL A 504 -15.35 -38.74 1.78
N ALA A 505 -14.24 -39.27 2.29
CA ALA A 505 -13.91 -39.32 3.71
C ALA A 505 -13.02 -38.13 4.09
N SER A 506 -13.28 -37.55 5.26
CA SER A 506 -12.47 -36.51 5.89
C SER A 506 -11.51 -37.16 6.89
N LEU A 507 -10.20 -36.95 6.71
CA LEU A 507 -9.19 -37.41 7.66
C LEU A 507 -9.40 -36.77 9.02
N ARG A 508 -9.68 -35.47 9.06
CA ARG A 508 -9.90 -34.74 10.31
C ARG A 508 -11.04 -35.35 11.09
N ASP A 509 -12.20 -35.51 10.46
CA ASP A 509 -13.39 -36.00 11.14
C ASP A 509 -13.21 -37.47 11.57
N HIS A 510 -12.52 -38.29 10.76
CA HIS A 510 -12.19 -39.65 11.12
C HIS A 510 -11.29 -39.72 12.37
N LEU A 511 -10.19 -38.96 12.38
CA LEU A 511 -9.25 -38.95 13.51
C LEU A 511 -9.87 -38.37 14.78
N GLN A 512 -10.69 -37.32 14.67
CA GLN A 512 -11.37 -36.73 15.83
C GLN A 512 -12.31 -37.72 16.54
N LEU A 513 -12.83 -38.72 15.82
CA LEU A 513 -13.69 -39.77 16.38
C LEU A 513 -12.90 -40.98 16.88
N THR A 514 -11.81 -41.36 16.21
CA THR A 514 -11.04 -42.57 16.57
C THR A 514 -10.02 -42.32 17.68
N VAL A 515 -9.40 -41.13 17.74
CA VAL A 515 -8.37 -40.80 18.74
C VAL A 515 -8.84 -41.02 20.19
N PRO A 516 -10.01 -40.52 20.62
CA PRO A 516 -10.49 -40.73 22.00
C PRO A 516 -10.67 -42.21 22.35
N ILE A 517 -11.02 -43.05 21.36
CA ILE A 517 -11.24 -44.49 21.53
C ILE A 517 -9.89 -45.19 21.74
N VAL A 518 -8.89 -44.86 20.92
CA VAL A 518 -7.53 -45.42 21.02
C VAL A 518 -6.88 -45.01 22.34
N GLU A 519 -7.01 -43.74 22.74
CA GLU A 519 -6.50 -43.26 24.04
C GLU A 519 -7.18 -43.94 25.22
N LEU A 520 -8.51 -44.12 25.17
CA LEU A 520 -9.23 -44.84 26.21
C LEU A 520 -8.73 -46.28 26.34
N ALA A 521 -8.57 -46.98 25.21
CA ALA A 521 -8.05 -48.35 25.19
C ALA A 521 -6.64 -48.44 25.79
N ALA A 522 -5.76 -47.50 25.43
CA ALA A 522 -4.40 -47.44 25.93
C ALA A 522 -4.33 -47.11 27.43
N ALA A 523 -5.10 -46.12 27.88
CA ALA A 523 -5.19 -45.75 29.30
C ALA A 523 -5.72 -46.92 30.14
N TRP A 524 -6.71 -47.65 29.62
CA TRP A 524 -7.25 -48.84 30.26
C TRP A 524 -6.21 -49.96 30.35
N ARG A 525 -5.47 -50.25 29.28
CA ARG A 525 -4.41 -51.26 29.27
C ARG A 525 -3.26 -50.92 30.24
N LYS A 526 -2.93 -49.63 30.38
CA LYS A 526 -1.92 -49.14 31.35
C LYS A 526 -2.45 -49.06 32.79
N GLN A 527 -3.69 -49.50 33.06
CA GLN A 527 -4.40 -49.32 34.32
C GLN A 527 -4.43 -47.87 34.85
N ASN A 528 -4.42 -46.89 33.95
CA ASN A 528 -4.36 -45.48 34.27
C ASN A 528 -5.77 -44.87 34.38
N LEU A 529 -6.32 -44.83 35.60
CA LEU A 529 -7.66 -44.31 35.88
C LEU A 529 -7.84 -42.85 35.45
N THR A 530 -6.83 -41.99 35.62
CA THR A 530 -6.94 -40.56 35.25
C THR A 530 -7.00 -40.39 33.73
N GLY A 531 -6.29 -41.24 32.98
CA GLY A 531 -6.36 -41.29 31.52
C GLY A 531 -7.71 -41.80 31.00
N VAL A 532 -8.30 -42.77 31.69
CA VAL A 532 -9.68 -43.26 31.39
C VAL A 532 -10.70 -42.16 31.67
N GLN A 533 -10.59 -41.47 32.82
CA GLN A 533 -11.49 -40.37 33.18
C GLN A 533 -11.45 -39.23 32.17
N ARG A 534 -10.25 -38.86 31.69
CA ARG A 534 -10.07 -37.79 30.70
C ARG A 534 -10.79 -38.07 29.36
N ASN A 535 -10.93 -39.34 28.98
CA ASN A 535 -11.50 -39.75 27.70
C ASN A 535 -12.96 -40.20 27.79
N CYS A 536 -13.55 -40.18 28.98
CA CYS A 536 -14.95 -40.48 29.23
C CYS A 536 -15.80 -39.21 29.44
N SER A 537 -17.09 -39.30 29.12
CA SER A 537 -18.05 -38.20 29.35
C SER A 537 -18.17 -37.83 30.83
N MET A 538 -18.65 -36.62 31.13
CA MET A 538 -18.90 -36.20 32.52
C MET A 538 -19.86 -37.16 33.24
N ASP A 539 -20.87 -37.68 32.54
CA ASP A 539 -21.83 -38.62 33.12
C ASP A 539 -21.21 -39.99 33.39
N PHE A 540 -20.38 -40.51 32.48
CA PHE A 540 -19.65 -41.74 32.70
C PHE A 540 -18.67 -41.59 33.88
N ASN A 541 -17.95 -40.47 33.95
CA ASN A 541 -17.09 -40.12 35.08
C ASN A 541 -17.84 -40.09 36.41
N ARG A 542 -18.95 -39.35 36.47
CA ARG A 542 -19.76 -39.22 37.70
C ARG A 542 -20.34 -40.54 38.17
N LEU A 543 -20.85 -41.36 37.24
CA LEU A 543 -21.56 -42.60 37.57
C LEU A 543 -20.62 -43.75 37.93
N ILE A 544 -19.46 -43.83 37.26
CA ILE A 544 -18.57 -44.99 37.35
C ILE A 544 -17.25 -44.59 37.99
N TRP A 545 -16.49 -43.73 37.33
CA TRP A 545 -15.08 -43.51 37.66
C TRP A 545 -14.85 -42.76 38.98
N ALA A 546 -15.80 -41.93 39.40
CA ALA A 546 -15.77 -41.27 40.72
C ALA A 546 -15.95 -42.25 41.89
N ASN A 547 -16.51 -43.44 41.63
CA ASN A 547 -16.83 -44.45 42.65
C ASN A 547 -15.78 -45.57 42.72
N LEU A 548 -14.73 -45.53 41.88
CA LEU A 548 -13.71 -46.58 41.78
C LEU A 548 -12.32 -46.01 42.08
N LYS A 549 -11.51 -46.78 42.82
CA LYS A 549 -10.10 -46.45 43.09
C LYS A 549 -9.14 -47.07 42.06
N THR A 550 -9.55 -48.18 41.44
CA THR A 550 -8.79 -48.94 40.44
C THR A 550 -9.74 -49.40 39.32
N LEU A 551 -9.21 -49.66 38.13
CA LEU A 551 -10.00 -50.23 37.04
C LEU A 551 -10.41 -51.68 37.35
N PRO A 552 -11.62 -52.12 36.97
CA PRO A 552 -12.04 -53.50 37.19
C PRO A 552 -11.37 -54.48 36.21
N ASP A 553 -10.90 -55.62 36.73
CA ASP A 553 -10.22 -56.68 35.95
C ASP A 553 -11.18 -57.46 35.03
N ASP A 554 -12.49 -57.39 35.27
CA ASP A 554 -13.52 -58.11 34.51
C ASP A 554 -13.60 -57.68 33.02
N PHE A 555 -12.88 -56.62 32.64
CA PHE A 555 -12.90 -56.00 31.31
C PHE A 555 -11.54 -56.02 30.58
N ASP A 556 -10.62 -56.91 30.95
CA ASP A 556 -9.26 -56.97 30.38
C ASP A 556 -9.19 -57.10 28.84
N ARG A 557 -10.24 -57.66 28.21
CA ARG A 557 -10.32 -57.78 26.73
C ARG A 557 -10.84 -56.54 26.03
N LEU A 558 -11.44 -55.60 26.76
CA LEU A 558 -12.05 -54.40 26.18
C LEU A 558 -11.04 -53.53 25.40
N PRO A 559 -9.80 -53.30 25.88
CA PRO A 559 -8.80 -52.55 25.14
C PRO A 559 -8.49 -53.14 23.76
N ASP A 560 -8.37 -54.47 23.65
CA ASP A 560 -8.07 -55.14 22.38
C ASP A 560 -9.22 -54.97 21.38
N MET A 561 -10.47 -55.01 21.88
CA MET A 561 -11.66 -54.83 21.06
C MET A 561 -11.84 -53.38 20.58
N LEU A 562 -11.39 -52.39 21.35
CA LEU A 562 -11.45 -50.97 20.99
C LEU A 562 -10.37 -50.54 19.99
N LEU A 563 -9.30 -51.33 19.84
CA LEU A 563 -8.21 -51.07 18.88
C LEU A 563 -8.47 -51.68 17.49
N VAL A 564 -9.64 -52.28 17.29
CA VAL A 564 -10.09 -52.77 15.99
C VAL A 564 -10.42 -51.56 15.09
N PRO A 565 -10.08 -51.59 13.78
CA PRO A 565 -10.38 -50.48 12.87
C PRO A 565 -11.87 -50.15 12.80
N ALA A 566 -12.18 -48.86 12.70
CA ALA A 566 -13.54 -48.37 12.53
C ALA A 566 -14.07 -48.68 11.12
N GLN A 567 -15.22 -49.33 11.04
CA GLN A 567 -15.88 -49.64 9.76
C GLN A 567 -16.87 -48.56 9.34
N ALA A 568 -17.59 -48.01 10.32
CA ALA A 568 -18.61 -47.00 10.08
C ALA A 568 -18.64 -45.99 11.22
N ALA A 569 -18.95 -44.74 10.89
CA ALA A 569 -19.23 -43.70 11.85
C ALA A 569 -20.52 -42.99 11.43
N THR A 570 -21.44 -42.82 12.38
CA THR A 570 -22.66 -42.03 12.19
C THR A 570 -22.60 -40.81 13.08
N LEU A 571 -22.82 -39.62 12.52
CA LEU A 571 -22.74 -38.35 13.23
C LEU A 571 -24.14 -37.73 13.35
N ASN A 572 -24.58 -37.48 14.58
CA ASN A 572 -25.88 -36.88 14.90
C ASN A 572 -25.65 -35.65 15.79
N GLY A 573 -25.16 -34.55 15.19
CA GLY A 573 -24.95 -33.28 15.88
C GLY A 573 -23.90 -33.37 17.00
N SER A 574 -24.34 -33.47 18.26
CA SER A 574 -23.49 -33.59 19.44
C SER A 574 -23.17 -35.04 19.84
N GLN A 575 -23.69 -36.03 19.12
CA GLN A 575 -23.45 -37.45 19.35
C GLN A 575 -22.85 -38.09 18.10
N ALA A 576 -21.95 -39.04 18.29
CA ALA A 576 -21.45 -39.89 17.22
C ALA A 576 -21.44 -41.35 17.67
N VAL A 577 -21.70 -42.27 16.74
CA VAL A 577 -21.59 -43.71 17.01
C VAL A 577 -20.59 -44.28 16.03
N VAL A 578 -19.51 -44.84 16.57
CA VAL A 578 -18.44 -45.50 15.80
C VAL A 578 -18.62 -47.01 15.95
N GLU A 579 -18.73 -47.71 14.83
CA GLU A 579 -18.79 -49.17 14.77
C GLU A 579 -17.39 -49.72 14.44
N LEU A 580 -16.83 -50.49 15.37
CA LEU A 580 -15.55 -51.17 15.25
C LEU A 580 -15.82 -52.65 14.98
N ALA A 581 -15.27 -53.20 13.89
CA ALA A 581 -15.41 -54.63 13.60
C ALA A 581 -14.24 -55.15 12.76
N ARG A 582 -13.82 -56.37 13.06
CA ARG A 582 -12.88 -57.17 12.27
C ARG A 582 -13.66 -58.34 11.67
N GLY A 583 -13.35 -58.72 10.43
CA GLY A 583 -14.10 -59.77 9.72
C GLY A 583 -14.22 -61.05 10.56
N GLY A 584 -15.46 -61.41 10.95
CA GLY A 584 -15.79 -62.59 11.76
C GLY A 584 -15.89 -62.36 13.28
N GLU A 585 -15.56 -61.17 13.79
CA GLU A 585 -15.68 -60.82 15.22
C GLU A 585 -16.96 -60.03 15.53
N THR A 586 -17.35 -60.02 16.80
CA THR A 586 -18.52 -59.27 17.28
C THR A 586 -18.30 -57.76 17.17
N PRO A 587 -19.22 -57.00 16.55
CA PRO A 587 -19.06 -55.56 16.39
C PRO A 587 -19.17 -54.85 17.76
N VAL A 588 -18.28 -53.89 17.98
CA VAL A 588 -18.29 -52.98 19.12
C VAL A 588 -18.81 -51.63 18.65
N ARG A 589 -19.80 -51.11 19.36
CA ARG A 589 -20.33 -49.76 19.14
C ARG A 589 -19.83 -48.86 20.25
N VAL A 590 -19.17 -47.77 19.87
CA VAL A 590 -18.73 -46.74 20.79
C VAL A 590 -19.56 -45.49 20.55
N GLN A 591 -20.30 -45.08 21.58
CA GLN A 591 -21.04 -43.83 21.56
C GLN A 591 -20.14 -42.72 22.10
N LEU A 592 -19.95 -41.69 21.29
CA LEU A 592 -19.19 -40.49 21.59
C LEU A 592 -20.14 -39.32 21.79
N LEU A 593 -19.78 -38.42 22.71
CA LEU A 593 -20.47 -37.18 22.98
C LEU A 593 -19.49 -36.01 22.84
N LYS A 594 -19.97 -34.90 22.28
CA LYS A 594 -19.16 -33.69 22.10
C LYS A 594 -19.25 -32.79 23.34
N GLU A 595 -18.18 -32.71 24.12
CA GLU A 595 -18.06 -31.87 25.32
C GLU A 595 -16.92 -30.86 25.15
N ASN A 596 -17.15 -29.58 25.46
CA ASN A 596 -16.12 -28.51 25.43
C ASN A 596 -15.22 -28.51 24.18
N THR A 597 -15.81 -28.75 23.00
CA THR A 597 -15.18 -28.88 21.66
C THR A 597 -14.53 -30.24 21.32
N ALA A 598 -14.42 -31.16 22.27
CA ALA A 598 -13.78 -32.46 22.09
C ALA A 598 -14.80 -33.61 22.09
N TRP A 599 -14.51 -34.69 21.34
CA TRP A 599 -15.25 -35.94 21.45
C TRP A 599 -14.70 -36.76 22.64
N VAL A 600 -15.62 -37.30 23.43
CA VAL A 600 -15.35 -38.18 24.58
C VAL A 600 -16.29 -39.39 24.56
N VAL A 601 -15.87 -40.51 25.15
CA VAL A 601 -16.62 -41.77 25.17
C VAL A 601 -17.72 -41.72 26.23
N ASP A 602 -18.98 -41.86 25.83
CA ASP A 602 -20.14 -41.91 26.74
C ASP A 602 -20.58 -43.35 27.06
N GLU A 603 -20.57 -44.24 26.07
CA GLU A 603 -21.00 -45.63 26.24
C GLU A 603 -20.22 -46.56 25.29
N ILE A 604 -19.95 -47.78 25.76
CA ILE A 604 -19.38 -48.84 24.92
C ILE A 604 -20.34 -50.02 24.95
N SER A 605 -20.83 -50.42 23.78
CA SER A 605 -21.77 -51.52 23.61
C SER A 605 -21.11 -52.63 22.80
N VAL A 606 -20.98 -53.82 23.39
CA VAL A 606 -20.45 -55.01 22.72
C VAL A 606 -21.62 -55.94 22.37
N THR A 607 -21.80 -56.25 21.09
CA THR A 607 -22.88 -57.15 20.66
C THR A 607 -22.42 -58.59 20.85
N GLN A 608 -23.01 -59.33 21.79
CA GLN A 608 -22.65 -60.74 22.01
C GLN A 608 -23.20 -61.65 20.89
N PRO A 609 -22.64 -62.86 20.69
CA PRO A 609 -23.10 -63.81 19.67
C PRO A 609 -24.58 -64.22 19.79
N ASN A 610 -25.17 -64.07 20.97
CA ASN A 610 -26.58 -64.33 21.27
C ASN A 610 -27.52 -63.17 20.87
N GLY A 611 -26.98 -62.08 20.29
CA GLY A 611 -27.73 -60.88 19.91
C GLY A 611 -27.99 -59.89 21.05
N VAL A 612 -27.54 -60.17 22.27
CA VAL A 612 -27.70 -59.26 23.42
C VAL A 612 -26.56 -58.24 23.43
N ALA A 613 -26.91 -56.95 23.47
CA ALA A 613 -25.94 -55.88 23.62
C ALA A 613 -25.50 -55.75 25.08
N PHE A 614 -24.19 -55.86 25.31
CA PHE A 614 -23.56 -55.65 26.59
C PHE A 614 -23.07 -54.19 26.68
N ASN A 615 -23.70 -53.38 27.55
CA ASN A 615 -23.34 -51.97 27.75
C ASN A 615 -22.38 -51.84 28.94
N VAL A 616 -21.15 -51.41 28.69
CA VAL A 616 -20.07 -51.36 29.69
C VAL A 616 -20.43 -50.43 30.84
N ARG A 617 -20.90 -49.21 30.58
CA ARG A 617 -21.24 -48.25 31.66
C ARG A 617 -22.43 -48.75 32.48
N GLN A 618 -23.46 -49.30 31.83
CA GLN A 618 -24.65 -49.79 32.52
C GLN A 618 -24.34 -50.98 33.42
N ASN A 619 -23.47 -51.89 32.97
CA ASN A 619 -23.05 -53.05 33.76
C ASN A 619 -22.12 -52.65 34.90
N LEU A 620 -21.12 -51.79 34.65
CA LEU A 620 -20.28 -51.23 35.72
C LEU A 620 -21.10 -50.52 36.79
N ARG A 621 -22.14 -49.76 36.39
CA ARG A 621 -23.04 -49.11 37.35
C ARG A 621 -23.79 -50.13 38.20
N ARG A 622 -24.24 -51.23 37.61
CA ARG A 622 -24.95 -52.31 38.31
C ARG A 622 -24.02 -53.02 39.28
N ASP A 623 -22.79 -53.31 38.88
CA ASP A 623 -21.78 -53.96 39.71
C ASP A 623 -21.38 -53.09 40.91
N ILE A 624 -21.20 -51.78 40.67
CA ILE A 624 -20.97 -50.80 41.75
C ILE A 624 -22.16 -50.80 42.72
N ALA A 625 -23.41 -50.69 42.20
CA ALA A 625 -24.60 -50.70 43.03
C ALA A 625 -24.76 -52.01 43.84
N GLN A 626 -24.39 -53.15 43.25
CA GLN A 626 -24.43 -54.45 43.93
C GLN A 626 -23.35 -54.55 45.02
N ARG A 627 -22.13 -54.08 44.77
CA ARG A 627 -21.07 -54.00 45.79
C ARG A 627 -21.47 -53.10 46.98
N PHE A 628 -22.22 -52.03 46.72
CA PHE A 628 -22.79 -51.19 47.78
C PHE A 628 -23.87 -51.90 48.60
N LEU A 629 -24.71 -52.73 47.97
CA LEU A 629 -25.72 -53.52 48.67
C LEU A 629 -25.12 -54.65 49.50
N ASP A 630 -24.06 -55.28 49.00
CA ASP A 630 -23.39 -56.41 49.65
C ASP A 630 -22.46 -55.97 50.79
N ASN A 631 -22.03 -54.69 50.83
CA ASN A 631 -21.11 -54.18 51.85
C ASN A 631 -21.42 -52.71 52.27
N PRO A 632 -22.48 -52.47 53.06
CA PRO A 632 -22.99 -51.12 53.37
C PRO A 632 -22.08 -50.28 54.29
N GLY A 633 -20.99 -50.84 54.81
CA GLY A 633 -19.98 -50.14 55.63
C GLY A 633 -18.80 -49.56 54.83
N GLY A 634 -18.74 -49.78 53.51
CA GLY A 634 -17.74 -49.16 52.65
C GLY A 634 -18.01 -47.66 52.52
N GLU A 635 -17.04 -46.83 52.88
CA GLU A 635 -17.14 -45.37 52.90
C GLU A 635 -17.79 -44.82 51.62
N ILE A 636 -18.96 -44.19 51.77
CA ILE A 636 -19.56 -43.36 50.75
C ILE A 636 -18.63 -42.16 50.55
N MET A 637 -17.81 -42.17 49.50
CA MET A 637 -17.32 -40.91 48.97
C MET A 637 -18.51 -40.23 48.32
N GLN A 638 -19.15 -39.31 49.06
CA GLN A 638 -20.11 -38.38 48.48
C GLN A 638 -19.47 -37.80 47.23
N ALA A 639 -20.21 -37.79 46.12
CA ALA A 639 -19.81 -37.12 44.89
C ALA A 639 -19.56 -35.63 45.20
N ALA A 640 -18.34 -35.31 45.60
CA ALA A 640 -17.88 -33.97 45.74
C ALA A 640 -17.72 -33.44 44.31
N ASN A 641 -18.49 -32.40 43.98
CA ASN A 641 -18.15 -31.52 42.86
C ASN A 641 -16.79 -30.88 43.19
N ILE A 642 -15.70 -31.58 42.87
CA ILE A 642 -14.36 -31.02 42.92
C ILE A 642 -14.19 -30.27 41.60
N ALA A 643 -14.50 -28.98 41.63
CA ALA A 643 -13.94 -28.07 40.65
C ALA A 643 -12.40 -28.12 40.79
N PRO A 644 -11.63 -28.23 39.70
CA PRO A 644 -10.18 -28.24 39.81
C PRO A 644 -9.70 -26.85 40.23
N ALA A 645 -9.17 -26.74 41.44
CA ALA A 645 -8.37 -25.60 41.87
C ALA A 645 -6.91 -25.84 41.48
N ASP A 646 -6.27 -24.77 41.00
CA ASP A 646 -4.85 -24.58 40.65
C ASP A 646 -4.41 -24.89 39.21
N SER A 647 -4.70 -23.93 38.32
CA SER A 647 -3.78 -23.51 37.26
C SER A 647 -3.26 -22.10 37.60
N PRO A 648 -1.93 -21.85 37.59
CA PRO A 648 -1.37 -20.54 37.91
C PRO A 648 -1.31 -19.66 36.65
N SER A 649 -2.36 -18.89 36.38
CA SER A 649 -2.23 -17.66 35.58
C SER A 649 -3.46 -16.79 35.78
N GLY A 650 -3.25 -15.56 36.25
CA GLY A 650 -4.33 -14.64 36.59
C GLY A 650 -4.93 -13.99 35.35
N VAL A 651 -6.26 -14.02 35.25
CA VAL A 651 -7.09 -12.98 34.63
C VAL A 651 -8.43 -12.94 35.39
N VAL A 652 -8.84 -11.74 35.81
CA VAL A 652 -10.05 -11.44 36.59
C VAL A 652 -11.28 -11.39 35.68
N HIS A 653 -12.43 -11.93 36.12
CA HIS A 653 -13.74 -11.31 35.89
C HIS A 653 -14.76 -11.66 36.98
N ALA A 654 -15.60 -10.67 37.28
CA ALA A 654 -16.49 -10.51 38.43
C ALA A 654 -17.91 -11.02 38.19
N PHE A 655 -18.68 -11.25 39.27
CA PHE A 655 -20.15 -11.10 39.50
C PHE A 655 -20.42 -11.78 40.86
N GLY A 656 -21.26 -11.36 41.82
CA GLY A 656 -22.23 -10.28 42.01
C GLY A 656 -23.16 -10.73 43.15
N GLU A 657 -23.34 -9.88 44.20
CA GLU A 657 -24.38 -9.91 45.26
C GLU A 657 -24.45 -11.13 46.23
N SER A 658 -24.69 -11.03 47.54
CA SER A 658 -25.44 -10.04 48.33
C SER A 658 -25.12 -10.10 49.85
N GLN A 659 -25.25 -8.92 50.49
CA GLN A 659 -25.57 -8.57 51.88
C GLN A 659 -24.71 -8.99 53.11
N ALA A 660 -24.42 -7.94 53.90
CA ALA A 660 -23.64 -7.82 55.14
C ALA A 660 -24.46 -8.23 56.42
N PRO A 661 -23.99 -8.12 57.70
CA PRO A 661 -23.17 -7.02 58.24
C PRO A 661 -22.18 -7.30 59.42
N ARG A 662 -21.25 -6.36 59.61
CA ARG A 662 -20.82 -5.68 60.86
C ARG A 662 -19.31 -5.65 61.18
N ARG A 663 -18.84 -4.38 61.25
CA ARG A 663 -17.94 -3.76 62.24
C ARG A 663 -16.49 -4.24 62.36
N GLY A 664 -15.57 -3.29 62.19
CA GLY A 664 -14.26 -3.31 62.87
C GLY A 664 -13.23 -2.41 62.20
N ASN A 665 -13.03 -1.22 62.75
CA ASN A 665 -11.96 -0.29 62.42
C ASN A 665 -10.58 -0.93 62.50
N LEU A 666 -9.65 -0.56 61.62
CA LEU A 666 -8.27 -0.22 62.01
C LEU A 666 -7.54 0.51 60.88
N THR A 667 -7.31 1.78 61.14
CA THR A 667 -6.29 2.66 60.54
C THR A 667 -4.89 2.06 60.69
N LEU A 668 -4.01 2.26 59.71
CA LEU A 668 -2.80 3.12 59.81
C LEU A 668 -1.97 3.08 58.49
N PRO A 669 -1.12 4.10 58.24
CA PRO A 669 -0.62 4.48 56.92
C PRO A 669 0.82 3.98 56.65
N SER A 670 1.26 4.06 55.40
CA SER A 670 2.70 4.11 55.11
C SER A 670 3.03 5.05 53.94
N ASP A 671 3.89 6.00 54.30
CA ASP A 671 4.63 6.93 53.45
C ASP A 671 5.58 6.24 52.46
N GLY A 672 5.99 6.99 51.43
CA GLY A 672 7.34 6.84 50.90
C GLY A 672 7.49 6.93 49.38
N LYS A 673 7.49 8.15 48.83
CA LYS A 673 8.07 8.46 47.51
C LYS A 673 9.61 8.46 47.59
N PRO A 674 10.34 8.05 46.53
CA PRO A 674 11.68 8.53 46.28
C PRO A 674 11.77 9.52 45.11
N LYS A 675 12.70 10.48 45.30
CA LYS A 675 13.07 11.63 44.47
C LYS A 675 13.70 11.25 43.12
N VAL A 676 13.38 12.06 42.11
CA VAL A 676 14.07 12.18 40.82
C VAL A 676 15.30 13.09 40.97
N ARG A 677 16.42 12.71 40.33
CA ARG A 677 17.67 13.47 40.26
C ARG A 677 17.86 13.98 38.83
N ALA A 678 17.99 15.29 38.67
CA ALA A 678 18.23 15.97 37.41
C ALA A 678 19.72 15.96 37.03
N SER A 679 20.01 15.88 35.73
CA SER A 679 21.32 16.18 35.14
C SER A 679 21.15 16.90 33.81
N ALA A 680 22.03 17.88 33.59
CA ALA A 680 21.95 18.95 32.62
C ALA A 680 22.22 18.53 31.16
N ALA A 681 21.60 19.24 30.22
CA ALA A 681 21.86 19.20 28.78
C ALA A 681 22.33 20.58 28.27
N PRO A 682 23.20 20.64 27.22
CA PRO A 682 23.58 21.88 26.57
C PRO A 682 22.61 22.29 25.45
N VAL A 683 22.69 23.58 25.13
CA VAL A 683 21.82 24.39 24.27
C VAL A 683 21.69 23.85 22.84
N GLY A 684 20.44 23.59 22.42
CA GLY A 684 20.05 23.34 21.03
C GLY A 684 18.79 24.15 20.70
N ILE A 685 18.79 24.80 19.53
CA ILE A 685 17.72 25.68 19.04
C ILE A 685 16.54 24.82 18.59
N ASP A 686 15.40 24.98 19.29
CA ASP A 686 14.12 24.32 19.00
C ASP A 686 13.28 25.18 18.03
N LEU A 687 12.79 24.56 16.95
CA LEU A 687 11.91 25.16 15.94
C LEU A 687 10.59 24.37 15.83
N THR A 688 9.97 24.03 16.95
CA THR A 688 8.60 23.49 16.97
C THR A 688 7.58 24.52 17.49
N PRO A 689 6.41 24.70 16.84
CA PRO A 689 5.29 25.44 17.42
C PRO A 689 4.53 24.56 18.42
N ALA A 690 4.20 25.13 19.57
CA ALA A 690 3.49 24.47 20.66
C ALA A 690 2.08 24.01 20.25
N HIS A 691 1.80 22.71 20.37
CA HIS A 691 0.46 22.14 20.30
C HIS A 691 -0.10 21.87 21.70
N LYS A 692 -1.31 22.38 21.97
CA LYS A 692 -2.17 21.96 23.09
C LYS A 692 -2.64 20.52 22.86
N PRO A 693 -2.67 19.65 23.88
CA PRO A 693 -3.30 18.34 23.75
C PRO A 693 -4.83 18.47 23.91
N SER A 694 -5.57 18.02 22.90
CA SER A 694 -6.98 17.64 23.04
C SER A 694 -7.07 16.12 22.98
N ALA A 695 -7.69 15.52 23.99
CA ALA A 695 -7.98 14.10 24.06
C ALA A 695 -9.11 13.72 23.07
N SER A 696 -8.95 12.62 22.33
CA SER A 696 -10.09 11.84 21.83
C SER A 696 -9.67 10.41 21.49
N ASP A 697 -10.59 9.52 21.83
CA ASP A 697 -10.51 8.07 21.90
C ASP A 697 -10.24 7.30 20.59
N ASN A 698 -9.66 6.13 20.80
CA ASN A 698 -9.59 5.00 19.89
C ASN A 698 -10.97 4.54 19.38
N SER A 699 -11.14 4.49 18.07
CA SER A 699 -11.78 3.33 17.41
C SER A 699 -11.39 3.29 15.92
N GLY A 700 -10.42 2.44 15.61
CA GLY A 700 -10.10 2.07 14.24
C GLY A 700 -11.20 1.19 13.67
N LEU A 701 -12.01 1.74 12.76
CA LEU A 701 -12.91 0.97 11.91
C LEU A 701 -12.93 1.60 10.51
N LEU A 702 -12.34 0.89 9.55
CA LEU A 702 -12.33 1.25 8.13
C LEU A 702 -13.77 1.19 7.58
N LYS A 703 -14.29 2.32 7.09
CA LYS A 703 -15.52 2.38 6.29
C LYS A 703 -15.16 2.71 4.84
N PHE A 704 -15.44 1.77 3.94
CA PHE A 704 -15.44 1.98 2.49
C PHE A 704 -16.88 1.95 1.98
N GLY A 705 -17.31 2.99 1.29
CA GLY A 705 -18.58 3.08 0.57
C GLY A 705 -18.69 4.41 -0.21
N PRO A 706 -19.28 4.41 -1.42
CA PRO A 706 -19.39 5.62 -2.24
C PRO A 706 -20.58 6.48 -1.76
N ASN A 707 -20.32 7.76 -1.45
CA ASN A 707 -21.38 8.74 -1.22
C ASN A 707 -21.76 9.39 -2.55
N ALA A 708 -22.91 8.99 -3.09
CA ALA A 708 -23.65 9.76 -4.07
C ALA A 708 -25.15 9.57 -3.79
N ALA A 709 -25.76 10.57 -3.15
CA ALA A 709 -27.18 10.92 -3.23
C ALA A 709 -27.42 12.24 -2.48
N ASP A 710 -27.47 13.35 -3.22
CA ASP A 710 -28.33 14.51 -2.91
C ASP A 710 -29.80 14.03 -3.04
N GLU A 711 -30.85 14.54 -2.39
CA GLU A 711 -31.10 15.77 -1.62
C GLU A 711 -32.50 15.63 -0.95
N LEU A 712 -32.92 16.65 -0.18
CA LEU A 712 -34.29 17.08 0.18
C LEU A 712 -34.78 16.88 1.63
N THR A 713 -34.65 17.96 2.40
CA THR A 713 -35.75 18.51 3.23
C THR A 713 -35.60 20.03 3.35
N SER A 714 -36.51 20.82 2.74
CA SER A 714 -37.32 21.82 3.44
C SER A 714 -38.14 22.69 2.46
N SER A 715 -39.42 22.77 2.78
CA SER A 715 -40.47 23.70 2.37
C SER A 715 -40.07 25.19 2.33
N ASP A 716 -40.54 25.94 1.31
CA ASP A 716 -41.62 26.92 1.50
C ASP A 716 -42.13 27.56 0.19
N VAL A 717 -43.45 27.49 0.03
CA VAL A 717 -44.45 28.42 -0.54
C VAL A 717 -43.99 29.51 -1.53
N THR A 718 -44.51 29.47 -2.76
CA THR A 718 -45.38 30.54 -3.30
C THR A 718 -46.13 30.09 -4.56
N VAL A 719 -47.33 30.65 -4.67
CA VAL A 719 -48.46 30.34 -5.55
C VAL A 719 -48.24 30.90 -6.96
N ASP A 720 -48.63 30.15 -8.01
CA ASP A 720 -49.47 30.62 -9.11
C ASP A 720 -49.78 29.49 -10.11
N GLU A 721 -51.07 29.15 -10.20
CA GLU A 721 -51.75 28.49 -11.32
C GLU A 721 -52.14 29.59 -12.36
N PRO A 722 -52.68 29.30 -13.57
CA PRO A 722 -52.98 27.99 -14.18
C PRO A 722 -52.68 27.85 -15.69
N ALA A 723 -52.89 26.62 -16.17
CA ALA A 723 -53.79 26.28 -17.28
C ALA A 723 -53.22 25.60 -18.56
N ILE A 724 -54.02 24.62 -19.01
CA ILE A 724 -54.34 24.20 -20.39
C ILE A 724 -53.71 22.89 -20.93
N SER A 725 -54.55 21.83 -20.88
CA SER A 725 -54.91 20.84 -21.94
C SER A 725 -53.82 19.96 -22.55
N ASP A 726 -54.05 18.76 -23.08
CA ASP A 726 -55.13 17.76 -23.15
C ASP A 726 -54.53 16.59 -23.95
N SER A 727 -55.19 15.45 -23.90
CA SER A 727 -55.18 14.35 -24.91
C SER A 727 -53.94 13.43 -24.99
N GLU A 728 -54.03 12.13 -25.25
CA GLU A 728 -55.16 11.17 -25.28
C GLU A 728 -54.57 9.74 -25.45
N ALA A 729 -55.29 8.77 -24.89
CA ALA A 729 -55.17 7.33 -24.97
C ALA A 729 -54.70 6.70 -26.31
N ALA A 730 -54.02 5.54 -26.22
CA ALA A 730 -54.55 4.24 -26.70
C ALA A 730 -53.55 3.07 -26.49
N GLU A 731 -53.95 2.09 -25.68
CA GLU A 731 -53.50 0.67 -25.70
C GLU A 731 -54.23 -0.12 -26.84
N PRO A 732 -54.31 -1.47 -26.83
CA PRO A 732 -53.29 -2.51 -27.12
C PRO A 732 -53.81 -3.53 -28.18
N ASP A 733 -53.00 -4.54 -28.57
CA ASP A 733 -53.40 -5.98 -28.49
C ASP A 733 -52.45 -6.96 -29.23
N LYS A 734 -52.12 -8.05 -28.50
CA LYS A 734 -52.15 -9.50 -28.83
C LYS A 734 -51.48 -10.09 -30.09
N HIS A 735 -50.68 -11.15 -29.89
CA HIS A 735 -51.07 -12.59 -29.98
C HIS A 735 -49.80 -13.49 -30.10
N ILE A 736 -49.55 -14.41 -29.17
CA ILE A 736 -49.81 -15.89 -29.17
C ILE A 736 -48.80 -16.77 -29.95
N GLY A 737 -48.28 -17.80 -29.25
CA GLY A 737 -48.09 -19.18 -29.76
C GLY A 737 -46.66 -19.74 -29.63
N THR A 738 -46.26 -20.43 -28.56
CA THR A 738 -46.41 -21.88 -28.19
C THR A 738 -45.63 -22.93 -29.00
N ALA A 739 -45.00 -23.85 -28.23
CA ALA A 739 -44.71 -25.29 -28.49
C ALA A 739 -43.46 -25.64 -29.35
N ARG A 740 -42.74 -26.78 -29.23
CA ARG A 740 -42.49 -27.88 -28.26
C ARG A 740 -41.36 -28.74 -28.88
N HIS A 741 -40.61 -29.48 -28.05
CA HIS A 741 -39.77 -30.69 -28.27
C HIS A 741 -39.40 -31.19 -29.69
N ASN A 742 -38.13 -31.59 -29.90
CA ASN A 742 -37.75 -33.03 -29.94
C ASN A 742 -36.24 -33.34 -30.02
N ARG A 743 -35.94 -34.57 -29.59
CA ARG A 743 -34.67 -35.32 -29.49
C ARG A 743 -34.06 -35.78 -30.84
N SER A 744 -32.85 -36.36 -30.73
CA SER A 744 -32.19 -37.38 -31.58
C SER A 744 -31.23 -36.84 -32.63
N ALA A 745 -30.09 -37.43 -32.99
CA ALA A 745 -29.35 -38.63 -32.58
C ALA A 745 -27.95 -38.58 -33.26
N MET A 746 -26.97 -39.35 -32.77
CA MET A 746 -25.72 -39.70 -33.47
C MET A 746 -25.95 -40.36 -34.84
N PRO A 747 -24.91 -40.40 -35.72
CA PRO A 747 -24.27 -41.69 -36.04
C PRO A 747 -22.72 -41.53 -36.33
N PRO A 748 -21.97 -42.51 -36.90
CA PRO A 748 -21.00 -43.32 -36.14
C PRO A 748 -19.56 -43.35 -36.74
N LEU A 749 -18.69 -44.11 -36.06
CA LEU A 749 -17.33 -44.50 -36.42
C LEU A 749 -17.18 -45.19 -37.80
N GLY A 750 -16.04 -44.93 -38.46
CA GLY A 750 -15.51 -45.68 -39.59
C GLY A 750 -13.99 -45.46 -39.70
N ASP A 751 -13.28 -46.52 -40.04
CA ASP A 751 -11.92 -46.87 -39.63
C ASP A 751 -10.90 -46.81 -40.79
N ILE A 752 -9.60 -46.86 -40.45
CA ILE A 752 -8.44 -47.33 -41.25
C ILE A 752 -7.63 -46.34 -42.16
N SER A 753 -6.32 -46.25 -41.83
CA SER A 753 -5.10 -46.29 -42.69
C SER A 753 -4.11 -45.13 -42.36
N GLN A 754 -3.07 -45.32 -41.54
CA GLN A 754 -1.71 -45.85 -41.85
C GLN A 754 -1.03 -45.28 -43.12
N HIS A 755 -0.21 -44.23 -42.99
CA HIS A 755 1.27 -44.24 -43.14
C HIS A 755 1.88 -42.81 -43.29
N PRO A 756 3.20 -42.63 -43.06
CA PRO A 756 3.83 -41.44 -42.46
C PRO A 756 4.63 -40.62 -43.47
N ILE A 757 4.85 -39.32 -43.20
CA ILE A 757 5.91 -38.54 -43.88
C ILE A 757 6.56 -37.54 -42.91
N GLU A 758 7.80 -37.89 -42.55
CA GLU A 758 9.05 -37.12 -42.51
C GLU A 758 9.15 -35.78 -41.74
N ILE A 759 10.02 -35.85 -40.74
CA ILE A 759 10.84 -34.78 -40.15
C ILE A 759 11.90 -34.34 -41.19
N PRO A 760 12.23 -33.03 -41.29
CA PRO A 760 13.55 -32.62 -41.72
C PRO A 760 14.33 -32.01 -40.54
N SER A 761 15.44 -32.66 -40.23
CA SER A 761 16.54 -32.12 -39.45
C SER A 761 17.36 -31.10 -40.24
N SER A 762 18.00 -30.18 -39.50
CA SER A 762 19.16 -29.33 -39.86
C SER A 762 18.92 -28.01 -40.61
N ARG A 763 18.87 -26.91 -39.85
CA ARG A 763 20.01 -25.99 -39.73
C ARG A 763 19.93 -25.18 -38.44
#